data_AF-A0A7Y0CSC5-F1
#
_entry.id   AF-A0A7Y0CSC5-F1
#
_cell.length_a   1.000
_cell.length_b   1.000
_cell.length_c   1.000
_cell.angle_alpha   90.00
_cell.angle_beta   90.00
_cell.angle_gamma   90.00
#
_symmetry.space_group_name_H-M   'P 1'
#
loop_
_entity.id
_entity.type
_entity.pdbx_description
1 polymer ?
#
loop_
_entity_poly.entity_id
_entity_poly.type
_entity_poly.pdbx_seq_one_letter_code
_entity_poly.pdbx_strand_id
1 'polypeptide(L)'
;MTTLATRLRGLLATGALLAIVAGLPLALLAIGASPIPASMPSVETIWSALSSQDDGTLALGFIKVLAWAAWAFLTLSISLELISRVRGIRVPRMPGLRLPQAAARALVSTAMLLFIAAPMSVQGAPPAAAVPAPTAMAPAVISTPNLAGGHNQTISTSTAGPSASAPDVARSTAKAETPPATVKHTVQRGETLWSIASDHLGAGHRYPEIAALNTDVLGHRPGFLKPGWVLNLPVDDQQGQHGEHTVTVHRGDTLWEIAQAELGDPSRYPEIFEASQATTQPGRAHLADPDVIDVGWTLTVPAATTSTRSSGPKPGKADPAKTRPAPAHRTRVPVESGEAYQSAGPNQNPEAATAVEDTPSAPWMLEGLTGAGTILAGSMLLLLRRRRRAQFRARRPGRTIAVPEPVLAPVEKTLTASGSRSAPTVELMDAILRRLAARQSTARQNMPHVAAVELIAGGLVLHLSQAQDLPAPWQGSEDRMRWGCPTGVDLDEVGPHEPDQPAPYPLLVTIGASDNDDAWLLNCEDLAAITITGDPTYGQDFARYLAAELACNPWSREVTVDCVGIAAEIAPMNSQRVRYHYGGSDLAAEVLTDAVATIDRVAALGHDVTTARAAQLGDDTWPSRLLMVDAAGTETPAMAQLLRLVDEHPGRTATCVVLVGDRAETPGVVVDVTAAGRVSGPHAGR
;
A
#
# COMPACT_ATOMS: atom_id res chain seq x y z
N MET A 1 -14.92 -33.58 15.14
CA MET A 1 -15.56 -34.25 13.99
C MET A 1 -14.96 -35.65 13.82
N THR A 2 -15.76 -36.68 13.56
CA THR A 2 -15.27 -38.07 13.52
C THR A 2 -14.40 -38.34 12.30
N THR A 3 -13.31 -39.09 12.47
CA THR A 3 -12.34 -39.47 11.41
C THR A 3 -13.00 -40.11 10.19
N LEU A 4 -14.15 -40.76 10.38
CA LEU A 4 -14.96 -41.36 9.32
C LEU A 4 -15.62 -40.33 8.41
N ALA A 5 -16.13 -39.21 8.95
CA ALA A 5 -16.72 -38.14 8.15
C ALA A 5 -15.69 -37.47 7.24
N THR A 6 -14.47 -37.28 7.75
CA THR A 6 -13.34 -36.71 7.01
C THR A 6 -12.91 -37.60 5.85
N ARG A 7 -12.83 -38.92 6.07
CA ARG A 7 -12.50 -39.90 5.01
C ARG A 7 -13.59 -40.02 3.95
N LEU A 8 -14.86 -39.98 4.36
CA LEU A 8 -15.99 -40.01 3.41
C LEU A 8 -15.97 -38.77 2.50
N ARG A 9 -15.70 -37.58 3.06
CA ARG A 9 -15.52 -36.36 2.26
C ARG A 9 -14.35 -36.48 1.28
N GLY A 10 -13.23 -37.04 1.72
CA GLY A 10 -12.08 -37.31 0.85
C GLY A 10 -12.42 -38.25 -0.30
N LEU A 11 -13.11 -39.36 -0.03
CA LEU A 11 -13.53 -40.33 -1.04
C LEU A 11 -14.47 -39.70 -2.08
N LEU A 12 -15.46 -38.93 -1.62
CA LEU A 12 -16.39 -38.22 -2.50
C LEU A 12 -15.67 -37.21 -3.40
N ALA A 13 -14.72 -36.46 -2.85
CA ALA A 13 -13.92 -35.50 -3.61
C ALA A 13 -13.02 -36.20 -4.66
N THR A 14 -12.41 -37.35 -4.32
CA THR A 14 -11.66 -38.16 -5.29
C THR A 14 -12.56 -38.69 -6.40
N GLY A 15 -13.77 -39.15 -6.06
CA GLY A 15 -14.77 -39.57 -7.04
C GLY A 15 -15.18 -38.43 -7.99
N ALA A 16 -15.39 -37.22 -7.45
CA ALA A 16 -15.70 -36.04 -8.25
C ALA A 16 -14.54 -35.67 -9.21
N LEU A 17 -13.29 -35.75 -8.76
CA LEU A 17 -12.12 -35.54 -9.62
C LEU A 17 -12.07 -36.55 -10.77
N LEU A 18 -12.31 -37.83 -10.51
CA LEU A 18 -12.36 -38.86 -11.55
C LEU A 18 -13.50 -38.63 -12.54
N ALA A 19 -14.69 -38.27 -12.04
CA ALA A 19 -15.85 -37.95 -12.88
C ALA A 19 -15.57 -36.77 -13.82
N ILE A 20 -14.83 -35.76 -13.34
CA ILE A 20 -14.45 -34.60 -14.13
C ILE A 20 -13.36 -34.94 -15.16
N VAL A 21 -12.27 -35.56 -14.73
CA VAL A 21 -11.07 -35.75 -15.58
C VAL A 21 -11.30 -36.85 -16.60
N ALA A 22 -11.96 -37.94 -16.23
CA ALA A 22 -12.19 -39.10 -17.11
C ALA A 22 -13.67 -39.27 -17.50
N GLY A 23 -14.60 -39.01 -16.57
CA GLY A 23 -16.04 -39.21 -16.83
C GLY A 23 -16.61 -38.23 -17.86
N LEU A 24 -16.29 -36.95 -17.76
CA LEU A 24 -16.82 -35.92 -18.67
C LEU A 24 -16.40 -36.14 -20.13
N PRO A 25 -15.12 -36.44 -20.46
CA PRO A 25 -14.71 -36.82 -21.82
C PRO A 25 -15.46 -38.03 -22.36
N LEU A 26 -15.62 -39.07 -21.54
CA LEU A 26 -16.34 -40.28 -21.94
C LEU A 26 -17.81 -39.98 -22.23
N ALA A 27 -18.46 -39.16 -21.40
CA ALA A 27 -19.83 -38.70 -21.63
C ALA A 27 -19.94 -37.85 -22.91
N LEU A 28 -19.02 -36.91 -23.15
CA LEU A 28 -18.99 -36.10 -24.38
C LEU A 28 -18.83 -36.98 -25.63
N LEU A 29 -17.96 -37.98 -25.58
CA LEU A 29 -17.80 -38.94 -26.67
C LEU A 29 -19.07 -39.80 -26.87
N ALA A 30 -19.71 -40.24 -25.79
CA ALA A 30 -20.92 -41.06 -25.84
C ALA A 30 -22.11 -40.34 -26.50
N ILE A 31 -22.21 -39.00 -26.36
CA ILE A 31 -23.22 -38.17 -27.03
C ILE A 31 -22.80 -37.70 -28.44
N GLY A 32 -21.71 -38.24 -28.99
CA GLY A 32 -21.22 -37.89 -30.32
C GLY A 32 -20.63 -36.48 -30.42
N ALA A 33 -20.13 -35.93 -29.31
CA ALA A 33 -19.32 -34.71 -29.30
C ALA A 33 -17.84 -35.07 -29.44
N SER A 34 -17.42 -35.50 -30.64
CA SER A 34 -15.99 -35.72 -30.91
C SER A 34 -15.25 -34.37 -30.93
N PRO A 35 -14.11 -34.23 -30.23
CA PRO A 35 -13.29 -33.02 -30.26
C PRO A 35 -12.56 -32.83 -31.58
N ILE A 36 -12.40 -33.91 -32.34
CA ILE A 36 -11.69 -33.92 -33.63
C ILE A 36 -12.75 -34.13 -34.73
N PRO A 37 -12.94 -33.16 -35.65
CA PRO A 37 -13.81 -33.36 -36.79
C PRO A 37 -13.22 -34.43 -37.71
N ALA A 38 -14.06 -35.31 -38.26
CA ALA A 38 -13.62 -36.39 -39.16
C ALA A 38 -12.93 -35.89 -40.45
N SER A 39 -13.13 -34.61 -40.79
CA SER A 39 -12.46 -33.89 -41.87
C SER A 39 -12.38 -32.41 -41.50
N MET A 40 -11.25 -31.74 -41.75
CA MET A 40 -11.15 -30.29 -41.58
C MET A 40 -12.10 -29.59 -42.57
N PRO A 41 -13.09 -28.80 -42.09
CA PRO A 41 -14.00 -28.10 -42.98
C PRO A 41 -13.25 -27.03 -43.79
N SER A 42 -13.52 -26.95 -45.10
CA SER A 42 -12.96 -25.89 -45.94
C SER A 42 -13.58 -24.53 -45.58
N VAL A 43 -12.84 -23.44 -45.83
CA VAL A 43 -13.30 -22.06 -45.56
C VAL A 43 -14.63 -21.75 -46.27
N GLU A 44 -14.83 -22.31 -47.47
CA GLU A 44 -16.09 -22.21 -48.21
C GLU A 44 -17.26 -22.91 -47.51
N THR A 45 -17.01 -24.04 -46.84
CA THR A 45 -18.01 -24.78 -46.05
C THR A 45 -18.43 -24.00 -44.81
N ILE A 46 -17.50 -23.27 -44.19
CA ILE A 46 -17.78 -22.41 -43.03
C ILE A 46 -18.60 -21.18 -43.46
N TRP A 47 -18.22 -20.56 -44.58
CA TRP A 47 -18.92 -19.40 -45.11
C TRP A 47 -20.34 -19.74 -45.60
N SER A 48 -20.51 -20.88 -46.25
CA SER A 48 -21.82 -21.37 -46.69
C SER A 48 -22.71 -21.74 -45.50
N ALA A 49 -22.17 -22.35 -44.44
CA ALA A 49 -22.92 -22.63 -43.21
C ALA A 49 -23.38 -21.34 -42.51
N LEU A 50 -22.52 -20.32 -42.42
CA LEU A 50 -22.85 -19.02 -41.83
C LEU A 50 -23.87 -18.21 -42.65
N SER A 51 -23.92 -18.44 -43.96
CA SER A 51 -24.83 -17.75 -44.88
C SER A 51 -26.14 -18.51 -45.14
N SER A 52 -26.23 -19.75 -44.66
CA SER A 52 -27.43 -20.59 -44.78
C SER A 52 -28.45 -20.31 -43.68
N GLN A 53 -29.71 -20.67 -43.92
CA GLN A 53 -30.79 -20.53 -42.95
C GLN A 53 -30.49 -21.41 -41.72
N ASP A 54 -30.61 -20.83 -40.52
CA ASP A 54 -30.14 -21.48 -39.29
C ASP A 54 -31.00 -22.69 -38.90
N ASP A 55 -30.49 -23.89 -39.17
CA ASP A 55 -31.08 -25.17 -38.78
C ASP A 55 -30.57 -25.67 -37.40
N GLY A 56 -29.92 -24.82 -36.59
CA GLY A 56 -29.47 -25.14 -35.22
C GLY A 56 -28.24 -26.06 -35.14
N THR A 57 -27.75 -26.56 -36.27
CA THR A 57 -26.57 -27.44 -36.37
C THR A 57 -25.29 -26.70 -35.98
N LEU A 58 -25.17 -25.41 -36.34
CA LEU A 58 -24.05 -24.56 -35.95
C LEU A 58 -24.02 -24.28 -34.45
N ALA A 59 -25.17 -24.00 -33.85
CA ALA A 59 -25.29 -23.81 -32.40
C ALA A 59 -24.86 -25.07 -31.64
N LEU A 60 -25.29 -26.25 -32.11
CA LEU A 60 -24.89 -27.53 -31.51
C LEU A 60 -23.38 -27.78 -31.66
N GLY A 61 -22.79 -27.44 -32.81
CA GLY A 61 -21.35 -27.50 -33.03
C GLY A 61 -20.57 -26.58 -32.10
N PHE A 62 -21.02 -25.34 -31.93
CA PHE A 62 -20.44 -24.37 -31.02
C PHE A 62 -20.49 -24.83 -29.56
N ILE A 63 -21.63 -25.39 -29.12
CA ILE A 63 -21.79 -25.95 -27.77
C ILE A 63 -20.81 -27.10 -27.53
N LYS A 64 -20.61 -27.99 -28.51
CA LYS A 64 -19.62 -29.10 -28.42
C LYS A 64 -18.20 -28.57 -28.21
N VAL A 65 -17.80 -27.55 -28.98
CA VAL A 65 -16.47 -26.92 -28.85
C VAL A 65 -16.32 -26.25 -27.49
N LEU A 66 -17.32 -25.50 -27.03
CA LEU A 66 -17.32 -24.88 -25.71
C LEU A 66 -17.22 -25.92 -24.59
N ALA A 67 -17.92 -27.05 -24.69
CA ALA A 67 -17.89 -28.12 -23.70
C ALA A 67 -16.49 -28.74 -23.56
N TRP A 68 -15.81 -29.01 -24.68
CA TRP A 68 -14.43 -29.50 -24.67
C TRP A 68 -13.43 -28.46 -24.18
N ALA A 69 -13.59 -27.20 -24.57
CA ALA A 69 -12.76 -26.10 -24.07
C ALA A 69 -12.90 -25.94 -22.55
N ALA A 70 -14.13 -26.00 -22.03
CA ALA A 70 -14.41 -25.94 -20.60
C ALA A 70 -13.81 -27.14 -19.84
N TRP A 71 -13.93 -28.35 -20.39
CA TRP A 71 -13.30 -29.55 -19.81
C TRP A 71 -11.77 -29.43 -19.77
N ALA A 72 -11.14 -29.06 -20.88
CA ALA A 72 -9.69 -28.94 -20.98
C ALA A 72 -9.17 -27.88 -20.00
N PHE A 73 -9.89 -26.76 -19.90
CA PHE A 73 -9.59 -25.68 -18.96
C PHE A 73 -9.66 -26.16 -17.49
N LEU A 74 -10.72 -26.89 -17.14
CA LEU A 74 -10.93 -27.35 -15.77
C LEU A 74 -9.93 -28.46 -15.38
N THR A 75 -9.62 -29.36 -16.31
CA THR A 75 -8.60 -30.41 -16.14
C THR A 75 -7.20 -29.83 -16.00
N LEU A 76 -6.84 -28.81 -16.79
CA LEU A 76 -5.57 -28.10 -16.66
C LEU A 76 -5.45 -27.43 -15.28
N SER A 77 -6.52 -26.78 -14.82
CA SER A 77 -6.56 -26.13 -13.49
C SER A 77 -6.34 -27.15 -12.35
N ILE A 78 -7.02 -28.30 -12.41
CA ILE A 78 -6.83 -29.41 -11.44
C ILE A 78 -5.40 -29.95 -11.50
N SER A 79 -4.84 -30.12 -12.69
CA SER A 79 -3.49 -30.67 -12.88
C SER A 79 -2.43 -29.73 -12.33
N LEU A 80 -2.55 -28.43 -12.58
CA LEU A 80 -1.64 -27.41 -12.05
C LEU A 80 -1.68 -27.36 -10.52
N GLU A 81 -2.86 -27.44 -9.91
CA GLU A 81 -3.02 -27.50 -8.45
C GLU A 81 -2.36 -28.76 -7.86
N LEU A 82 -2.59 -29.92 -8.48
CA LEU A 82 -2.00 -31.19 -8.03
C LEU A 82 -0.47 -31.17 -8.12
N ILE A 83 0.10 -30.75 -9.25
CA ILE A 83 1.55 -30.66 -9.46
C ILE A 83 2.19 -29.66 -8.49
N SER A 84 1.54 -28.51 -8.29
CA SER A 84 2.06 -27.46 -7.41
C SER A 84 2.11 -27.93 -5.95
N ARG A 85 1.10 -28.69 -5.51
CA ARG A 85 1.10 -29.29 -4.16
C ARG A 85 2.13 -30.39 -3.98
N VAL A 86 2.30 -31.27 -4.97
CA VAL A 86 3.34 -32.31 -4.93
C VAL A 86 4.75 -31.67 -4.89
N ARG A 87 4.93 -30.51 -5.53
CA ARG A 87 6.22 -29.80 -5.58
C ARG A 87 6.43 -28.77 -4.47
N GLY A 88 5.43 -28.52 -3.61
CA GLY A 88 5.51 -27.51 -2.55
C GLY A 88 5.61 -26.06 -3.05
N ILE A 89 5.13 -25.77 -4.27
CA ILE A 89 5.19 -24.45 -4.90
C ILE A 89 3.78 -23.84 -4.93
N ARG A 90 3.65 -22.52 -4.77
CA ARG A 90 2.36 -21.82 -4.90
C ARG A 90 1.92 -21.77 -6.37
N VAL A 91 0.66 -22.13 -6.66
CA VAL A 91 0.10 -22.03 -8.01
C VAL A 91 0.07 -20.56 -8.47
N PRO A 92 0.64 -20.21 -9.64
CA PRO A 92 0.53 -18.87 -10.21
C PRO A 92 -0.95 -18.51 -10.46
N ARG A 93 -1.41 -17.40 -9.88
CA ARG A 93 -2.77 -16.90 -10.09
C ARG A 93 -2.89 -16.32 -11.49
N MET A 94 -3.78 -16.88 -12.32
CA MET A 94 -4.03 -16.35 -13.66
C MET A 94 -5.17 -15.30 -13.61
N PRO A 95 -5.00 -14.11 -14.20
CA PRO A 95 -6.03 -13.07 -14.21
C PRO A 95 -7.28 -13.58 -14.94
N GLY A 96 -8.47 -13.37 -14.34
CA GLY A 96 -9.76 -13.81 -14.87
C GLY A 96 -10.25 -15.19 -14.41
N LEU A 97 -9.46 -15.96 -13.66
CA LEU A 97 -9.72 -17.40 -13.39
C LEU A 97 -9.86 -17.77 -11.91
N ARG A 98 -10.20 -16.80 -11.05
CA ARG A 98 -10.18 -16.97 -9.58
C ARG A 98 -11.22 -17.97 -9.05
N LEU A 99 -12.45 -17.98 -9.59
CA LEU A 99 -13.51 -18.89 -9.13
C LEU A 99 -13.22 -20.37 -9.48
N PRO A 100 -12.90 -20.73 -10.73
CA PRO A 100 -12.58 -22.12 -11.09
C PRO A 100 -11.34 -22.66 -10.36
N GLN A 101 -10.30 -21.82 -10.15
CA GLN A 101 -9.11 -22.20 -9.39
C GLN A 101 -9.42 -22.44 -7.90
N ALA A 102 -10.27 -21.62 -7.28
CA ALA A 102 -10.68 -21.82 -5.89
C ALA A 102 -11.49 -23.13 -5.71
N ALA A 103 -12.39 -23.44 -6.63
CA ALA A 103 -13.15 -24.69 -6.61
C ALA A 103 -12.26 -25.92 -6.81
N ALA A 104 -11.31 -25.87 -7.76
CA ALA A 104 -10.33 -26.93 -7.96
C ALA A 104 -9.43 -27.11 -6.72
N ARG A 105 -8.97 -26.03 -6.10
CA ARG A 105 -8.21 -26.03 -4.85
C ARG A 105 -8.97 -26.71 -3.71
N ALA A 106 -10.24 -26.39 -3.53
CA ALA A 106 -11.10 -26.99 -2.51
C ALA A 106 -11.36 -28.49 -2.76
N LEU A 107 -11.56 -28.89 -4.02
CA LEU A 107 -11.72 -30.30 -4.40
C LEU A 107 -10.44 -31.11 -4.13
N VAL A 108 -9.28 -30.60 -4.54
CA VAL A 108 -7.99 -31.28 -4.33
C VAL A 108 -7.63 -31.34 -2.84
N SER A 109 -7.89 -30.30 -2.04
CA SER A 109 -7.66 -30.36 -0.57
C SER A 109 -8.58 -31.35 0.12
N THR A 110 -9.85 -31.37 -0.25
CA THR A 110 -10.80 -32.32 0.30
C THR A 110 -10.40 -33.75 -0.06
N ALA A 111 -10.00 -34.02 -1.31
CA ALA A 111 -9.54 -35.34 -1.74
C ALA A 111 -8.30 -35.84 -0.96
N MET A 112 -7.39 -34.93 -0.59
CA MET A 112 -6.20 -35.28 0.20
C MET A 112 -6.53 -35.75 1.62
N LEU A 113 -7.70 -35.40 2.18
CA LEU A 113 -8.16 -35.90 3.48
C LEU A 113 -8.29 -37.43 3.53
N LEU A 114 -8.39 -38.09 2.37
CA LEU A 114 -8.35 -39.55 2.24
C LEU A 114 -6.99 -40.14 2.62
N PHE A 115 -5.89 -39.38 2.44
CA PHE A 115 -4.51 -39.85 2.54
C PHE A 115 -3.77 -39.38 3.80
N ILE A 116 -4.40 -38.57 4.65
CA ILE A 116 -3.84 -38.20 5.97
C ILE A 116 -3.99 -39.41 6.90
N ALA A 117 -2.96 -40.26 6.92
CA ALA A 117 -2.88 -41.42 7.78
C ALA A 117 -2.45 -41.02 9.21
N ALA A 118 -3.15 -41.59 10.20
CA ALA A 118 -2.68 -41.75 11.57
C ALA A 118 -1.33 -42.49 11.61
N PRO A 119 -0.51 -42.33 12.67
CA PRO A 119 0.85 -42.84 12.72
C PRO A 119 0.89 -44.37 12.56
N MET A 120 1.82 -44.84 11.73
CA MET A 120 2.14 -46.24 11.62
C MET A 120 2.70 -46.72 12.97
N SER A 121 1.95 -47.57 13.66
CA SER A 121 2.45 -48.35 14.79
C SER A 121 3.46 -49.37 14.28
N VAL A 122 4.73 -48.96 14.21
CA VAL A 122 5.87 -49.87 14.16
C VAL A 122 6.09 -50.39 15.57
N GLN A 123 5.62 -51.61 15.80
CA GLN A 123 5.89 -52.38 17.02
C GLN A 123 7.35 -52.87 16.95
N GLY A 124 8.26 -52.10 17.53
CA GLY A 124 9.65 -52.51 17.79
C GLY A 124 9.81 -52.83 19.26
N ALA A 125 10.06 -54.09 19.59
CA ALA A 125 10.40 -54.56 20.94
C ALA A 125 11.74 -53.95 21.42
N PRO A 126 11.93 -53.71 22.74
CA PRO A 126 13.18 -53.17 23.26
C PRO A 126 14.20 -54.30 23.52
N PRO A 127 15.50 -54.11 23.25
CA PRO A 127 16.54 -54.85 23.93
C PRO A 127 17.04 -54.07 25.16
N ALA A 128 17.36 -54.87 26.16
CA ALA A 128 17.73 -54.48 27.51
C ALA A 128 19.16 -53.90 27.63
N ALA A 129 19.31 -53.10 28.69
CA ALA A 129 20.49 -52.74 29.47
C ALA A 129 21.89 -53.22 29.03
N ALA A 130 22.82 -52.26 28.95
CA ALA A 130 24.17 -52.40 29.51
C ALA A 130 24.78 -51.02 29.85
N VAL A 131 25.27 -50.88 31.08
CA VAL A 131 26.19 -49.85 31.60
C VAL A 131 27.32 -50.65 32.27
N PRO A 132 28.62 -50.37 32.06
CA PRO A 132 29.39 -49.39 32.87
C PRO A 132 30.47 -48.59 32.08
N ALA A 133 30.62 -47.27 32.25
CA ALA A 133 31.41 -46.50 33.26
C ALA A 133 32.86 -46.16 32.77
N PRO A 134 33.63 -45.20 33.37
CA PRO A 134 34.20 -44.03 32.69
C PRO A 134 35.74 -43.93 32.73
N THR A 135 36.37 -43.04 31.92
CA THR A 135 37.73 -42.51 32.22
C THR A 135 38.03 -41.18 31.52
N ALA A 136 38.74 -40.30 32.23
CA ALA A 136 39.13 -38.94 31.89
C ALA A 136 40.59 -38.82 31.39
N MET A 137 40.97 -37.58 31.03
CA MET A 137 42.30 -36.95 30.90
C MET A 137 42.91 -36.71 29.49
N ALA A 138 43.26 -35.42 29.29
CA ALA A 138 44.05 -34.79 28.22
C ALA A 138 45.59 -35.05 28.43
N PRO A 139 46.59 -34.51 27.66
CA PRO A 139 46.72 -33.11 27.18
C PRO A 139 47.39 -32.89 25.78
N ALA A 140 47.62 -31.61 25.46
CA ALA A 140 48.08 -30.97 24.22
C ALA A 140 49.61 -30.89 24.00
N VAL A 141 50.04 -30.55 22.76
CA VAL A 141 51.36 -29.98 22.34
C VAL A 141 51.13 -29.08 21.09
N ILE A 142 51.19 -27.73 21.15
CA ILE A 142 52.31 -26.77 20.82
C ILE A 142 52.71 -26.81 19.32
N SER A 143 52.96 -25.75 18.51
CA SER A 143 52.83 -24.27 18.53
C SER A 143 53.18 -23.71 17.11
N THR A 144 52.51 -22.61 16.72
CA THR A 144 52.84 -21.36 15.92
C THR A 144 54.26 -21.11 15.30
N PRO A 145 54.56 -19.98 14.55
CA PRO A 145 53.80 -19.08 13.62
C PRO A 145 54.63 -18.54 12.38
N ASN A 146 54.05 -17.54 11.66
CA ASN A 146 54.68 -16.42 10.88
C ASN A 146 55.09 -16.68 9.40
N LEU A 147 55.11 -15.74 8.43
CA LEU A 147 54.80 -14.29 8.28
C LEU A 147 54.74 -13.96 6.76
N ALA A 148 53.99 -12.92 6.38
CA ALA A 148 54.21 -11.94 5.28
C ALA A 148 54.53 -12.34 3.81
N GLY A 149 53.97 -11.57 2.87
CA GLY A 149 54.60 -11.32 1.56
C GLY A 149 53.63 -11.16 0.40
N GLY A 150 53.65 -10.00 -0.26
CA GLY A 150 52.69 -9.58 -1.28
C GLY A 150 52.76 -10.32 -2.61
N HIS A 151 51.75 -10.10 -3.45
CA HIS A 151 51.74 -10.54 -4.83
C HIS A 151 51.45 -9.36 -5.76
N ASN A 152 52.50 -9.01 -6.52
CA ASN A 152 52.48 -8.17 -7.69
C ASN A 152 52.51 -9.10 -8.92
N GLN A 153 51.76 -8.71 -9.95
CA GLN A 153 52.05 -8.89 -11.38
C GLN A 153 51.93 -10.27 -12.09
N THR A 154 51.03 -10.26 -13.08
CA THR A 154 51.26 -10.48 -14.53
C THR A 154 51.66 -11.87 -15.03
N ILE A 155 50.81 -12.45 -15.91
CA ILE A 155 51.26 -13.22 -17.08
C ILE A 155 50.44 -12.77 -18.30
N SER A 156 51.16 -12.28 -19.31
CA SER A 156 50.72 -12.04 -20.69
C SER A 156 50.97 -13.29 -21.53
N THR A 157 50.14 -13.53 -22.55
CA THR A 157 50.61 -14.14 -23.81
C THR A 157 49.96 -13.45 -25.01
N SER A 158 50.84 -13.10 -25.95
CA SER A 158 50.69 -12.28 -27.15
C SER A 158 50.35 -13.12 -28.39
N THR A 159 49.76 -12.54 -29.44
CA THR A 159 50.07 -12.85 -30.86
C THR A 159 49.67 -11.66 -31.77
N ALA A 160 50.60 -11.27 -32.66
CA ALA A 160 50.65 -10.19 -33.66
C ALA A 160 49.59 -10.29 -34.79
N GLY A 161 49.10 -9.25 -35.48
CA GLY A 161 49.75 -8.30 -36.45
C GLY A 161 49.89 -8.95 -37.87
N PRO A 162 49.65 -8.29 -39.04
CA PRO A 162 49.96 -6.88 -39.37
C PRO A 162 48.99 -6.14 -40.36
N SER A 163 49.40 -4.92 -40.72
CA SER A 163 48.80 -3.84 -41.54
C SER A 163 48.75 -4.08 -43.07
N ALA A 164 47.78 -3.48 -43.79
CA ALA A 164 47.95 -2.95 -45.17
C ALA A 164 46.71 -2.18 -45.72
N SER A 165 46.96 -0.92 -46.12
CA SER A 165 46.57 -0.21 -47.36
C SER A 165 45.11 0.09 -47.77
N ALA A 166 44.86 1.39 -48.01
CA ALA A 166 43.74 1.95 -48.79
C ALA A 166 44.01 1.90 -50.33
N PRO A 167 42.97 2.14 -51.15
CA PRO A 167 43.02 3.35 -51.99
C PRO A 167 41.68 4.14 -52.08
N ASP A 168 41.85 5.38 -52.51
CA ASP A 168 40.93 6.51 -52.65
C ASP A 168 40.25 6.55 -54.04
N VAL A 169 38.92 6.83 -54.13
CA VAL A 169 38.28 7.67 -55.19
C VAL A 169 36.92 8.23 -54.71
N ALA A 170 36.91 9.52 -54.36
CA ALA A 170 35.92 10.60 -54.61
C ALA A 170 34.39 10.30 -54.74
N ARG A 171 33.57 10.96 -53.90
CA ARG A 171 32.83 12.22 -54.23
C ARG A 171 31.73 12.61 -53.20
N SER A 172 31.92 13.81 -52.62
CA SER A 172 30.93 14.84 -52.20
C SER A 172 30.01 14.67 -50.98
N THR A 173 30.42 15.32 -49.89
CA THR A 173 29.67 16.26 -49.02
C THR A 173 28.27 15.91 -48.50
N ALA A 174 28.21 15.54 -47.22
CA ALA A 174 27.18 16.01 -46.29
C ALA A 174 27.77 16.17 -44.88
N LYS A 175 27.45 17.31 -44.28
CA LYS A 175 27.72 17.81 -42.92
C LYS A 175 27.96 16.71 -41.86
N ALA A 176 29.14 16.71 -41.24
CA ALA A 176 29.44 15.88 -40.08
C ALA A 176 28.61 16.35 -38.88
N GLU A 177 27.66 15.52 -38.48
CA GLU A 177 26.92 15.62 -37.23
C GLU A 177 27.72 14.86 -36.18
N THR A 178 28.11 15.55 -35.10
CA THR A 178 28.86 14.99 -33.98
C THR A 178 28.08 13.79 -33.41
N PRO A 179 28.69 12.60 -33.16
CA PRO A 179 27.99 11.50 -32.53
C PRO A 179 27.51 11.93 -31.13
N PRO A 180 26.24 11.68 -30.75
CA PRO A 180 25.78 11.99 -29.41
C PRO A 180 26.62 11.22 -28.39
N ALA A 181 27.01 11.89 -27.30
CA ALA A 181 27.63 11.22 -26.17
C ALA A 181 26.67 10.14 -25.67
N THR A 182 27.15 8.91 -25.49
CA THR A 182 26.32 7.79 -25.06
C THR A 182 26.89 7.10 -23.82
N VAL A 183 26.01 6.69 -22.91
CA VAL A 183 26.34 5.87 -21.73
C VAL A 183 25.79 4.47 -21.92
N LYS A 184 26.58 3.44 -21.58
CA LYS A 184 26.16 2.05 -21.67
C LYS A 184 25.35 1.64 -20.44
N HIS A 185 24.15 1.12 -20.66
CA HIS A 185 23.28 0.54 -19.63
C HIS A 185 23.08 -0.95 -19.87
N THR A 186 23.19 -1.76 -18.82
CA THR A 186 22.94 -3.20 -18.90
C THR A 186 21.54 -3.51 -18.39
N VAL A 187 20.70 -4.04 -19.28
CA VAL A 187 19.29 -4.35 -19.02
C VAL A 187 19.14 -5.36 -17.88
N GLN A 188 18.40 -4.99 -16.84
CA GLN A 188 18.07 -5.86 -15.71
C GLN A 188 16.76 -6.63 -15.95
N ARG A 189 16.50 -7.64 -15.12
CA ARG A 189 15.28 -8.46 -15.22
C ARG A 189 14.04 -7.63 -14.88
N GLY A 190 13.17 -7.43 -15.86
CA GLY A 190 11.90 -6.70 -15.69
C GLY A 190 11.93 -5.25 -16.20
N GLU A 191 13.09 -4.76 -16.64
CA GLU A 191 13.20 -3.43 -17.26
C GLU A 191 12.55 -3.40 -18.65
N THR A 192 11.98 -2.24 -18.98
CA THR A 192 11.45 -1.91 -20.29
C THR A 192 12.22 -0.73 -20.86
N LEU A 193 12.22 -0.51 -22.19
CA LEU A 193 12.88 0.67 -22.76
C LEU A 193 12.29 1.96 -22.16
N TRP A 194 11.00 1.92 -21.81
CA TRP A 194 10.28 2.99 -21.12
C TRP A 194 10.83 3.24 -19.71
N SER A 195 10.99 2.20 -18.88
CA SER A 195 11.53 2.39 -17.53
C SER A 195 12.98 2.89 -17.58
N ILE A 196 13.80 2.35 -18.49
CA ILE A 196 15.18 2.80 -18.70
C ILE A 196 15.22 4.27 -19.16
N ALA A 197 14.33 4.70 -20.07
CA ALA A 197 14.21 6.10 -20.45
C ALA A 197 13.72 6.98 -19.30
N SER A 198 12.82 6.49 -18.45
CA SER A 198 12.35 7.23 -17.28
C SER A 198 13.48 7.46 -16.28
N ASP A 199 14.26 6.43 -16.02
CA ASP A 199 15.29 6.45 -14.97
C ASP A 199 16.54 7.22 -15.43
N HIS A 200 16.91 7.12 -16.72
CA HIS A 200 18.14 7.71 -17.25
C HIS A 200 17.95 8.99 -18.06
N LEU A 201 16.77 9.21 -18.66
CA LEU A 201 16.46 10.40 -19.48
C LEU A 201 15.42 11.31 -18.81
N GLY A 202 14.97 10.96 -17.59
CA GLY A 202 13.96 11.68 -16.83
C GLY A 202 12.53 11.56 -17.38
N ALA A 203 12.34 10.90 -18.53
CA ALA A 203 11.06 10.80 -19.21
C ALA A 203 10.92 9.48 -19.98
N GLY A 204 10.01 8.62 -19.55
CA GLY A 204 9.83 7.28 -20.12
C GLY A 204 9.39 7.26 -21.59
N HIS A 205 8.76 8.32 -22.08
CA HIS A 205 8.35 8.44 -23.48
C HIS A 205 9.54 8.63 -24.44
N ARG A 206 10.74 8.94 -23.92
CA ARG A 206 11.99 9.08 -24.70
C ARG A 206 12.65 7.75 -25.07
N TYR A 207 12.00 6.64 -24.76
CA TYR A 207 12.43 5.31 -25.18
C TYR A 207 12.69 5.12 -26.69
N PRO A 208 12.05 5.86 -27.64
CA PRO A 208 12.39 5.77 -29.05
C PRO A 208 13.82 6.25 -29.36
N GLU A 209 14.38 7.16 -28.56
CA GLU A 209 15.78 7.62 -28.71
C GLU A 209 16.75 6.47 -28.40
N ILE A 210 16.49 5.75 -27.30
CA ILE A 210 17.22 4.52 -26.94
C ILE A 210 17.02 3.46 -28.03
N ALA A 211 15.80 3.31 -28.55
CA ALA A 211 15.52 2.33 -29.61
C ALA A 211 16.26 2.64 -30.92
N ALA A 212 16.33 3.91 -31.30
CA ALA A 212 17.03 4.37 -32.49
C ALA A 212 18.56 4.16 -32.39
N LEU A 213 19.13 4.40 -31.20
CA LEU A 213 20.57 4.23 -30.93
C LEU A 213 21.01 2.76 -30.83
N ASN A 214 20.08 1.82 -30.65
CA ASN A 214 20.36 0.40 -30.43
C ASN A 214 19.64 -0.51 -31.43
N THR A 215 19.48 -0.04 -32.67
CA THR A 215 18.83 -0.80 -33.74
C THR A 215 19.55 -2.10 -34.08
N ASP A 216 20.86 -2.18 -33.82
CA ASP A 216 21.70 -3.36 -33.94
C ASP A 216 21.38 -4.45 -32.89
N VAL A 217 21.06 -4.06 -31.66
CA VAL A 217 20.72 -4.98 -30.56
C VAL A 217 19.22 -5.33 -30.56
N LEU A 218 18.34 -4.36 -30.83
CA LEU A 218 16.88 -4.48 -30.71
C LEU A 218 16.20 -5.05 -31.97
N GLY A 219 16.84 -4.94 -33.14
CA GLY A 219 16.27 -5.36 -34.42
C GLY A 219 14.92 -4.67 -34.73
N HIS A 220 14.02 -5.37 -35.44
CA HIS A 220 12.74 -4.82 -35.90
C HIS A 220 11.59 -4.92 -34.87
N ARG A 221 11.88 -5.29 -33.60
CA ARG A 221 10.88 -5.48 -32.54
C ARG A 221 11.33 -4.81 -31.23
N PRO A 222 11.16 -3.49 -31.08
CA PRO A 222 11.65 -2.72 -29.93
C PRO A 222 10.93 -3.05 -28.60
N GLY A 223 9.87 -3.86 -28.61
CA GLY A 223 9.10 -4.21 -27.41
C GLY A 223 9.67 -5.35 -26.56
N PHE A 224 10.79 -5.97 -26.93
CA PHE A 224 11.36 -7.11 -26.18
C PHE A 224 12.82 -6.87 -25.81
N LEU A 225 13.09 -6.89 -24.51
CA LEU A 225 14.42 -6.73 -23.93
C LEU A 225 14.82 -8.02 -23.21
N LYS A 226 16.03 -8.52 -23.47
CA LYS A 226 16.60 -9.63 -22.69
C LYS A 226 17.49 -9.09 -21.58
N PRO A 227 17.38 -9.64 -20.35
CA PRO A 227 18.32 -9.33 -19.29
C PRO A 227 19.76 -9.60 -19.75
N GLY A 228 20.67 -8.67 -19.48
CA GLY A 228 22.07 -8.72 -19.89
C GLY A 228 22.38 -8.08 -21.25
N TRP A 229 21.39 -7.54 -21.96
CA TRP A 229 21.65 -6.69 -23.13
C TRP A 229 22.29 -5.37 -22.71
N VAL A 230 23.26 -4.89 -23.48
CA VAL A 230 23.91 -3.60 -23.25
C VAL A 230 23.36 -2.60 -24.27
N LEU A 231 22.69 -1.55 -23.79
CA LEU A 231 22.11 -0.49 -24.60
C LEU A 231 22.92 0.80 -24.44
N ASN A 232 23.08 1.54 -25.53
CA ASN A 232 23.62 2.89 -25.56
C ASN A 232 22.50 3.90 -25.30
N LEU A 233 22.60 4.64 -24.22
CA LEU A 233 21.67 5.71 -23.83
C LEU A 233 22.25 7.06 -24.25
N PRO A 234 21.45 8.03 -24.72
CA PRO A 234 21.93 9.38 -24.96
C PRO A 234 22.29 10.06 -23.62
N VAL A 235 23.37 10.84 -23.61
CA VAL A 235 23.75 11.70 -22.49
C VAL A 235 23.21 13.09 -22.77
N ASP A 236 22.25 13.55 -21.97
CA ASP A 236 21.88 14.95 -21.97
C ASP A 236 22.84 15.74 -21.08
N ASP A 237 23.65 16.58 -21.71
CA ASP A 237 24.11 17.79 -21.07
C ASP A 237 22.91 18.75 -20.95
N GLN A 238 22.79 19.39 -19.79
CA GLN A 238 21.98 20.59 -19.46
C GLN A 238 20.75 20.37 -18.56
N GLN A 239 21.02 20.60 -17.27
CA GLN A 239 20.10 21.24 -16.33
C GLN A 239 19.65 22.61 -16.89
N GLY A 240 18.33 22.82 -17.01
CA GLY A 240 17.72 24.15 -17.00
C GLY A 240 17.63 24.91 -18.33
N GLN A 241 16.64 24.57 -19.17
CA GLN A 241 16.00 25.49 -20.12
C GLN A 241 14.78 24.84 -20.82
N HIS A 242 13.58 24.96 -20.24
CA HIS A 242 12.34 24.71 -21.01
C HIS A 242 11.67 26.05 -21.30
N GLY A 243 11.91 26.55 -22.52
CA GLY A 243 11.10 27.59 -23.13
C GLY A 243 9.73 27.04 -23.57
N GLU A 244 8.89 27.93 -24.09
CA GLU A 244 7.63 27.57 -24.73
C GLU A 244 7.90 26.56 -25.85
N HIS A 245 7.25 25.40 -25.79
CA HIS A 245 7.42 24.34 -26.79
C HIS A 245 6.09 23.62 -27.02
N THR A 246 6.04 22.74 -28.02
CA THR A 246 4.79 22.18 -28.52
C THR A 246 4.82 20.65 -28.48
N VAL A 247 3.71 20.04 -28.02
CA VAL A 247 3.56 18.59 -27.84
C VAL A 247 2.43 18.06 -28.71
N THR A 248 2.62 16.90 -29.35
CA THR A 248 1.59 16.23 -30.15
C THR A 248 0.85 15.18 -29.32
N VAL A 249 -0.48 15.20 -29.38
CA VAL A 249 -1.38 14.30 -28.65
C VAL A 249 -1.38 12.91 -29.28
N HIS A 250 -1.13 11.88 -28.48
CA HIS A 250 -1.20 10.47 -28.86
C HIS A 250 -2.48 9.80 -28.33
N ARG A 251 -2.74 8.57 -28.78
CA ARG A 251 -3.92 7.80 -28.38
C ARG A 251 -3.87 7.46 -26.89
N GLY A 252 -4.78 8.05 -26.13
CA GLY A 252 -4.93 7.80 -24.69
C GLY A 252 -4.43 8.96 -23.82
N ASP A 253 -3.77 9.95 -24.41
CA ASP A 253 -3.28 11.12 -23.71
C ASP A 253 -4.43 11.96 -23.14
N THR A 254 -4.14 12.64 -22.04
CA THR A 254 -5.01 13.66 -21.45
C THR A 254 -4.18 14.91 -21.16
N LEU A 255 -4.79 16.10 -21.17
CA LEU A 255 -4.08 17.34 -20.79
C LEU A 255 -3.45 17.24 -19.40
N TRP A 256 -4.06 16.46 -18.49
CA TRP A 256 -3.55 16.18 -17.15
C TRP A 256 -2.22 15.41 -17.17
N GLU A 257 -2.13 14.35 -17.97
CA GLU A 257 -0.90 13.55 -18.12
C GLU A 257 0.18 14.32 -18.87
N ILE A 258 -0.20 15.13 -19.85
CA ILE A 258 0.73 16.04 -20.55
C ILE A 258 1.24 17.11 -19.57
N ALA A 259 0.40 17.68 -18.70
CA ALA A 259 0.85 18.62 -17.68
C ALA A 259 1.75 17.95 -16.62
N GLN A 260 1.48 16.70 -16.26
CA GLN A 260 2.38 15.93 -15.38
C GLN A 260 3.77 15.75 -16.02
N ALA A 261 3.80 15.41 -17.32
CA ALA A 261 5.03 15.15 -18.05
C ALA A 261 5.82 16.43 -18.32
N GLU A 262 5.15 17.50 -18.75
CA GLU A 262 5.78 18.70 -19.29
C GLU A 262 5.88 19.85 -18.28
N LEU A 263 4.96 19.94 -17.33
CA LEU A 263 4.93 21.00 -16.31
C LEU A 263 5.28 20.48 -14.91
N GLY A 264 5.48 19.18 -14.74
CA GLY A 264 5.80 18.51 -13.46
C GLY A 264 4.64 18.49 -12.46
N ASP A 265 3.56 19.21 -12.73
CA ASP A 265 2.35 19.27 -11.92
C ASP A 265 1.13 19.11 -12.83
N PRO A 266 0.36 18.03 -12.66
CA PRO A 266 -0.77 17.75 -13.52
C PRO A 266 -1.93 18.74 -13.33
N SER A 267 -2.00 19.43 -12.19
CA SER A 267 -3.03 20.44 -11.94
C SER A 267 -2.85 21.70 -12.78
N ARG A 268 -1.69 21.84 -13.44
CA ARG A 268 -1.35 22.95 -14.34
C ARG A 268 -1.81 22.74 -15.79
N TYR A 269 -2.60 21.71 -16.07
CA TYR A 269 -3.20 21.49 -17.38
C TYR A 269 -4.03 22.68 -17.93
N PRO A 270 -4.67 23.56 -17.11
CA PRO A 270 -5.36 24.73 -17.64
C PRO A 270 -4.40 25.70 -18.36
N GLU A 271 -3.13 25.75 -17.97
CA GLU A 271 -2.13 26.61 -18.63
C GLU A 271 -1.84 26.14 -20.06
N ILE A 272 -1.77 24.82 -20.28
CA ILE A 272 -1.62 24.22 -21.61
C ILE A 272 -2.89 24.46 -22.44
N PHE A 273 -4.07 24.33 -21.83
CA PHE A 273 -5.34 24.61 -22.49
C PHE A 273 -5.42 26.06 -22.97
N GLU A 274 -5.17 27.03 -22.09
CA GLU A 274 -5.17 28.47 -22.41
C GLU A 274 -4.16 28.82 -23.50
N ALA A 275 -2.92 28.31 -23.39
CA ALA A 275 -1.88 28.53 -24.38
C ALA A 275 -2.21 27.91 -25.75
N SER A 276 -3.03 26.87 -25.80
CA SER A 276 -3.35 26.12 -27.02
C SER A 276 -4.65 26.56 -27.71
N GLN A 277 -5.45 27.47 -27.13
CA GLN A 277 -6.72 27.91 -27.74
C GLN A 277 -6.52 28.59 -29.11
N ALA A 278 -5.41 29.33 -29.26
CA ALA A 278 -5.06 30.00 -30.52
C ALA A 278 -4.39 29.05 -31.55
N THR A 279 -4.01 27.84 -31.15
CA THR A 279 -3.33 26.88 -32.01
C THR A 279 -4.31 26.26 -32.98
N THR A 280 -4.02 26.33 -34.29
CA THR A 280 -4.86 25.73 -35.33
C THR A 280 -4.55 24.24 -35.42
N GLN A 281 -5.56 23.41 -35.17
CA GLN A 281 -5.44 21.96 -35.19
C GLN A 281 -5.65 21.39 -36.61
N PRO A 282 -5.23 20.14 -36.89
CA PRO A 282 -5.54 19.46 -38.14
C PRO A 282 -7.03 19.54 -38.47
N GLY A 283 -7.37 19.92 -39.72
CA GLY A 283 -8.77 20.13 -40.14
C GLY A 283 -9.35 21.52 -39.80
N ARG A 284 -8.51 22.49 -39.38
CA ARG A 284 -8.92 23.84 -38.92
C ARG A 284 -9.78 23.84 -37.66
N ALA A 285 -9.65 22.81 -36.82
CA ALA A 285 -10.28 22.78 -35.51
C ALA A 285 -9.50 23.62 -34.48
N HIS A 286 -10.12 23.95 -33.36
CA HIS A 286 -9.50 24.62 -32.22
C HIS A 286 -9.90 23.91 -30.92
N LEU A 287 -9.00 23.93 -29.94
CA LEU A 287 -9.24 23.37 -28.62
C LEU A 287 -10.24 24.26 -27.86
N ALA A 288 -11.50 23.84 -27.82
CA ALA A 288 -12.60 24.58 -27.17
C ALA A 288 -13.00 24.00 -25.82
N ASP A 289 -12.76 22.70 -25.61
CA ASP A 289 -13.07 21.97 -24.37
C ASP A 289 -11.78 21.30 -23.86
N PRO A 290 -11.34 21.55 -22.61
CA PRO A 290 -10.14 20.94 -22.06
C PRO A 290 -10.23 19.42 -21.91
N ASP A 291 -11.44 18.86 -21.86
CA ASP A 291 -11.65 17.41 -21.72
C ASP A 291 -11.64 16.68 -23.07
N VAL A 292 -11.55 17.40 -24.20
CA VAL A 292 -11.60 16.83 -25.55
C VAL A 292 -10.35 17.23 -26.34
N ILE A 293 -9.41 16.29 -26.44
CA ILE A 293 -8.24 16.38 -27.31
C ILE A 293 -8.24 15.20 -28.29
N ASP A 294 -7.99 15.46 -29.57
CA ASP A 294 -7.91 14.41 -30.58
C ASP A 294 -6.45 14.00 -30.86
N VAL A 295 -6.28 12.75 -31.28
CA VAL A 295 -4.98 12.21 -31.66
C VAL A 295 -4.42 13.00 -32.85
N GLY A 296 -3.17 13.44 -32.74
CA GLY A 296 -2.49 14.26 -33.72
C GLY A 296 -2.67 15.77 -33.53
N TRP A 297 -3.39 16.20 -32.49
CA TRP A 297 -3.44 17.61 -32.11
C TRP A 297 -2.12 18.11 -31.55
N THR A 298 -1.87 19.39 -31.72
CA THR A 298 -0.62 20.07 -31.39
C THR A 298 -0.93 21.07 -30.28
N LEU A 299 -0.35 20.88 -29.10
CA LEU A 299 -0.61 21.65 -27.89
C LEU A 299 0.61 22.48 -27.48
N THR A 300 0.40 23.74 -27.13
CA THR A 300 1.42 24.67 -26.67
C THR A 300 1.61 24.54 -25.16
N VAL A 301 2.82 24.24 -24.72
CA VAL A 301 3.20 24.19 -23.31
C VAL A 301 3.93 25.48 -22.94
N PRO A 302 3.40 26.28 -21.99
CA PRO A 302 4.03 27.53 -21.59
C PRO A 302 5.27 27.30 -20.71
N ALA A 303 6.26 28.18 -20.83
CA ALA A 303 7.45 28.16 -19.97
C ALA A 303 7.03 28.39 -18.50
N ALA A 304 7.53 27.55 -17.59
CA ALA A 304 7.24 27.65 -16.16
C ALA A 304 7.71 29.01 -15.61
N THR A 305 6.79 29.95 -15.44
CA THR A 305 7.09 31.22 -14.79
C THR A 305 6.94 31.01 -13.29
N THR A 306 8.06 30.86 -12.58
CA THR A 306 8.11 31.06 -11.14
C THR A 306 7.62 32.48 -10.85
N SER A 307 6.37 32.63 -10.41
CA SER A 307 5.83 33.93 -10.00
C SER A 307 6.46 34.33 -8.65
N THR A 308 7.67 34.88 -8.70
CA THR A 308 8.14 35.79 -7.68
C THR A 308 7.32 37.06 -7.77
N ARG A 309 6.36 37.19 -6.85
CA ARG A 309 5.63 38.43 -6.61
C ARG A 309 6.60 39.48 -6.05
N SER A 310 7.34 40.13 -6.93
CA SER A 310 8.11 41.34 -6.62
C SER A 310 7.17 42.54 -6.66
N SER A 311 7.09 43.25 -5.53
CA SER A 311 6.54 44.60 -5.42
C SER A 311 7.25 45.57 -6.37
N GLY A 312 6.50 46.30 -7.21
CA GLY A 312 7.00 47.35 -8.09
C GLY A 312 5.89 47.97 -8.97
N PRO A 313 6.01 49.24 -9.42
CA PRO A 313 4.93 50.23 -9.30
C PRO A 313 3.92 50.31 -10.45
N LYS A 314 2.72 50.77 -10.07
CA LYS A 314 1.49 50.95 -10.85
C LYS A 314 1.65 51.96 -12.01
N PRO A 315 1.38 51.60 -13.27
CA PRO A 315 1.18 52.56 -14.35
C PRO A 315 -0.28 53.02 -14.38
N GLY A 316 -0.49 54.33 -14.38
CA GLY A 316 -1.80 54.95 -14.51
C GLY A 316 -2.42 54.72 -15.89
N LYS A 317 -3.75 54.62 -15.91
CA LYS A 317 -4.55 54.79 -17.13
C LYS A 317 -5.72 55.72 -16.85
N ALA A 318 -5.91 56.59 -17.84
CA ALA A 318 -6.75 57.75 -17.85
C ALA A 318 -8.26 57.43 -17.92
N ASP A 319 -9.04 58.32 -17.32
CA ASP A 319 -10.49 58.48 -17.46
C ASP A 319 -10.92 58.82 -18.90
N PRO A 320 -12.14 58.40 -19.27
CA PRO A 320 -13.03 59.23 -20.05
C PRO A 320 -14.28 59.60 -19.23
N ALA A 321 -14.48 60.90 -19.06
CA ALA A 321 -15.67 61.48 -18.44
C ALA A 321 -16.91 61.37 -19.33
N LYS A 322 -18.08 61.06 -18.72
CA LYS A 322 -19.41 61.64 -19.03
C LYS A 322 -20.44 61.38 -17.91
N THR A 323 -20.73 62.45 -17.15
CA THR A 323 -22.06 62.97 -16.74
C THR A 323 -23.02 62.15 -15.84
N ARG A 324 -22.97 62.39 -14.51
CA ARG A 324 -23.99 62.87 -13.50
C ARG A 324 -25.48 62.35 -13.57
N PRO A 325 -26.30 62.23 -12.47
CA PRO A 325 -26.18 62.71 -11.06
C PRO A 325 -26.44 61.68 -9.91
N ALA A 326 -26.05 62.13 -8.71
CA ALA A 326 -26.29 61.56 -7.38
C ALA A 326 -27.74 61.67 -6.86
N PRO A 327 -28.04 61.00 -5.73
CA PRO A 327 -28.55 61.76 -4.58
C PRO A 327 -27.92 61.43 -3.21
N ALA A 328 -27.60 62.51 -2.51
CA ALA A 328 -27.77 62.84 -1.08
C ALA A 328 -27.44 61.85 0.05
N HIS A 329 -26.45 62.27 0.86
CA HIS A 329 -26.25 61.90 2.26
C HIS A 329 -27.42 62.29 3.18
N ARG A 330 -27.65 61.47 4.22
CA ARG A 330 -28.18 61.92 5.52
C ARG A 330 -27.23 61.52 6.65
N THR A 331 -26.97 62.52 7.49
CA THR A 331 -26.14 62.59 8.70
C THR A 331 -26.81 61.95 9.91
N ARG A 332 -26.04 61.30 10.81
CA ARG A 332 -26.18 61.46 12.28
C ARG A 332 -24.91 60.97 13.01
N VAL A 333 -24.06 61.90 13.48
CA VAL A 333 -23.74 62.31 14.88
C VAL A 333 -22.98 61.27 15.74
N PRO A 334 -21.81 61.62 16.32
CA PRO A 334 -21.01 60.79 17.24
C PRO A 334 -21.31 61.05 18.73
N VAL A 335 -21.04 60.06 19.58
CA VAL A 335 -20.94 60.21 21.05
C VAL A 335 -19.57 59.69 21.49
N GLU A 336 -18.86 60.56 22.19
CA GLU A 336 -17.54 60.39 22.79
C GLU A 336 -17.68 60.12 24.30
N SER A 337 -16.55 59.72 24.90
CA SER A 337 -16.15 59.92 26.32
C SER A 337 -16.05 58.67 27.20
N GLY A 338 -14.82 58.45 27.71
CA GLY A 338 -14.52 57.54 28.82
C GLY A 338 -13.02 57.28 28.97
N GLU A 339 -12.33 58.17 29.66
CA GLU A 339 -10.87 58.25 29.84
C GLU A 339 -10.21 57.12 30.63
N ALA A 340 -8.90 57.03 30.44
CA ALA A 340 -7.95 56.15 31.10
C ALA A 340 -7.67 56.51 32.58
N TYR A 341 -7.31 55.50 33.37
CA TYR A 341 -6.46 55.66 34.55
C TYR A 341 -5.38 54.58 34.56
N GLN A 342 -4.12 55.01 34.60
CA GLN A 342 -2.94 54.22 34.98
C GLN A 342 -2.73 54.32 36.50
N SER A 343 -2.37 53.21 37.14
CA SER A 343 -1.64 53.20 38.42
C SER A 343 -0.70 51.99 38.49
N ALA A 344 0.48 52.23 39.04
CA ALA A 344 1.69 51.40 39.06
C ALA A 344 1.65 50.19 40.04
N GLY A 345 2.54 49.21 39.81
CA GLY A 345 2.75 47.95 40.58
C GLY A 345 3.52 48.10 41.92
N PRO A 346 4.25 47.08 42.46
CA PRO A 346 4.81 45.88 41.79
C PRO A 346 4.82 44.53 42.58
N ASN A 347 5.23 43.49 41.85
CA ASN A 347 6.05 42.32 42.26
C ASN A 347 5.36 41.03 42.76
N GLN A 348 5.36 39.99 41.91
CA GLN A 348 5.94 38.67 42.23
C GLN A 348 6.07 37.83 40.94
N ASN A 349 7.30 37.36 40.70
CA ASN A 349 7.68 36.39 39.66
C ASN A 349 6.95 35.06 39.94
N PRO A 350 6.52 34.31 38.91
CA PRO A 350 7.29 33.11 38.58
C PRO A 350 7.43 32.81 37.08
N GLU A 351 8.63 32.36 36.76
CA GLU A 351 8.91 31.16 35.95
C GLU A 351 8.61 31.22 34.44
N ALA A 352 9.70 31.03 33.70
CA ALA A 352 9.76 31.11 32.25
C ALA A 352 8.89 30.04 31.58
N ALA A 353 7.69 30.45 31.14
CA ALA A 353 7.02 29.80 30.05
C ALA A 353 7.74 30.19 28.75
N THR A 354 8.46 29.24 28.16
CA THR A 354 8.91 29.33 26.77
C THR A 354 7.68 29.47 25.89
N ALA A 355 7.39 30.69 25.47
CA ALA A 355 6.38 30.98 24.47
C ALA A 355 6.82 30.37 23.15
N VAL A 356 6.17 29.27 22.77
CA VAL A 356 6.20 28.78 21.39
C VAL A 356 5.46 29.82 20.56
N GLU A 357 6.09 30.34 19.51
CA GLU A 357 5.48 31.32 18.62
C GLU A 357 4.24 30.71 17.94
N ASP A 358 3.05 31.13 18.39
CA ASP A 358 1.76 30.83 17.75
C ASP A 358 1.74 31.46 16.36
N THR A 359 2.19 30.70 15.35
CA THR A 359 2.00 31.09 13.96
C THR A 359 0.50 30.97 13.66
N PRO A 360 -0.21 32.04 13.24
CA PRO A 360 -1.64 31.98 13.05
C PRO A 360 -1.99 30.94 11.99
N SER A 361 -2.67 29.88 12.43
CA SER A 361 -3.19 28.83 11.57
C SER A 361 -4.26 29.44 10.62
N ALA A 362 -4.31 28.98 9.38
CA ALA A 362 -5.29 29.50 8.43
C ALA A 362 -6.71 29.17 8.92
N PRO A 363 -7.70 30.09 8.83
CA PRO A 363 -9.03 29.92 9.45
C PRO A 363 -9.86 28.69 9.00
N TRP A 364 -9.44 28.05 7.90
CA TRP A 364 -10.09 26.86 7.35
C TRP A 364 -9.42 25.54 7.79
N MET A 365 -8.30 25.60 8.51
CA MET A 365 -7.62 24.42 9.04
C MET A 365 -8.40 23.84 10.21
N LEU A 366 -8.60 22.53 10.17
CA LEU A 366 -9.24 21.79 11.24
C LEU A 366 -8.16 21.23 12.16
N GLU A 367 -8.19 21.64 13.43
CA GLU A 367 -7.14 21.31 14.42
C GLU A 367 -6.95 19.80 14.58
N GLY A 368 -8.03 19.01 14.61
CA GLY A 368 -7.99 17.55 14.68
C GLY A 368 -7.36 16.83 13.48
N LEU A 369 -6.98 17.57 12.42
CA LEU A 369 -6.26 17.06 11.24
C LEU A 369 -4.90 17.77 11.04
N THR A 370 -4.43 18.48 12.06
CA THR A 370 -3.13 19.15 12.13
C THR A 370 -2.37 18.68 13.38
N GLY A 371 -1.06 18.96 13.48
CA GLY A 371 -0.23 18.46 14.59
C GLY A 371 -0.29 16.92 14.71
N ALA A 372 -0.74 16.43 15.87
CA ALA A 372 -0.99 15.01 16.13
C ALA A 372 -2.04 14.37 15.18
N GLY A 373 -2.94 15.18 14.60
CA GLY A 373 -3.95 14.74 13.63
C GLY A 373 -3.43 14.47 12.22
N THR A 374 -2.14 14.70 11.96
CA THR A 374 -1.58 14.63 10.60
C THR A 374 -1.56 13.22 10.03
N ILE A 375 -1.42 12.17 10.86
CA ILE A 375 -1.50 10.77 10.41
C ILE A 375 -2.90 10.45 9.88
N LEU A 376 -3.94 10.81 10.62
CA LEU A 376 -5.33 10.72 10.16
C LEU A 376 -5.53 11.52 8.86
N ALA A 377 -5.01 12.75 8.78
CA ALA A 377 -5.11 13.57 7.57
C ALA A 377 -4.45 12.91 6.35
N GLY A 378 -3.28 12.29 6.54
CA GLY A 378 -2.57 11.52 5.51
C GLY A 378 -3.37 10.31 5.06
N SER A 379 -3.83 9.48 6.00
CA SER A 379 -4.68 8.31 5.76
C SER A 379 -5.98 8.68 5.03
N MET A 380 -6.65 9.75 5.44
CA MET A 380 -7.86 10.26 4.78
C MET A 380 -7.57 10.77 3.36
N LEU A 381 -6.45 11.47 3.14
CA LEU A 381 -6.06 11.90 1.79
C LEU A 381 -5.79 10.71 0.86
N LEU A 382 -5.08 9.68 1.35
CA LEU A 382 -4.84 8.45 0.60
C LEU A 382 -6.15 7.74 0.24
N LEU A 383 -7.08 7.64 1.19
CA LEU A 383 -8.41 7.07 0.97
C LEU A 383 -9.22 7.89 -0.05
N LEU A 384 -9.21 9.22 0.07
CA LEU A 384 -9.90 10.13 -0.86
C LEU A 384 -9.34 10.00 -2.27
N ARG A 385 -8.01 10.01 -2.44
CA ARG A 385 -7.34 9.78 -3.73
C ARG A 385 -7.72 8.44 -4.34
N ARG A 386 -7.77 7.37 -3.53
CA ARG A 386 -8.22 6.04 -3.99
C ARG A 386 -9.67 6.05 -4.45
N ARG A 387 -10.58 6.67 -3.70
CA ARG A 387 -12.01 6.79 -4.06
C ARG A 387 -12.20 7.62 -5.34
N ARG A 388 -11.49 8.74 -5.49
CA ARG A 388 -11.52 9.58 -6.69
C ARG A 388 -10.99 8.85 -7.93
N ARG A 389 -9.89 8.10 -7.81
CA ARG A 389 -9.38 7.25 -8.90
C ARG A 389 -10.41 6.19 -9.31
N ALA A 390 -11.11 5.57 -8.36
CA ALA A 390 -12.17 4.61 -8.65
C ALA A 390 -13.38 5.27 -9.35
N GLN A 391 -13.83 6.43 -8.86
CA GLN A 391 -14.90 7.22 -9.48
C GLN A 391 -14.53 7.66 -10.89
N PHE A 392 -13.30 8.13 -11.10
CA PHE A 392 -12.81 8.54 -12.42
C PHE A 392 -12.80 7.38 -13.41
N ARG A 393 -12.34 6.19 -12.99
CA ARG A 393 -12.37 4.98 -13.84
C ARG A 393 -13.78 4.47 -14.14
N ALA A 394 -14.72 4.69 -13.23
CA ALA A 394 -16.12 4.28 -13.40
C ALA A 394 -16.98 5.35 -14.09
N ARG A 395 -16.47 6.58 -14.28
CA ARG A 395 -17.23 7.68 -14.89
C ARG A 395 -17.49 7.37 -16.36
N ARG A 396 -18.69 7.69 -16.82
CA ARG A 396 -19.01 7.66 -18.26
C ARG A 396 -18.40 8.88 -18.94
N PRO A 397 -17.96 8.79 -20.20
CA PRO A 397 -17.53 9.95 -20.98
C PRO A 397 -18.59 11.08 -20.93
N GLY A 398 -18.13 12.34 -20.84
CA GLY A 398 -19.01 13.52 -20.72
C GLY A 398 -19.65 13.73 -19.32
N ARG A 399 -19.21 12.99 -18.29
CA ARG A 399 -19.61 13.22 -16.90
C ARG A 399 -18.40 13.60 -16.03
N THR A 400 -18.61 14.55 -15.14
CA THR A 400 -17.63 14.99 -14.14
C THR A 400 -17.91 14.32 -12.78
N ILE A 401 -16.89 14.27 -11.92
CA ILE A 401 -17.07 13.85 -10.53
C ILE A 401 -17.85 14.96 -9.82
N ALA A 402 -18.84 14.58 -9.01
CA ALA A 402 -19.62 15.53 -8.24
C ALA A 402 -18.70 16.36 -7.34
N VAL A 403 -18.86 17.68 -7.41
CA VAL A 403 -18.16 18.59 -6.49
C VAL A 403 -18.74 18.36 -5.08
N PRO A 404 -17.89 18.19 -4.05
CA PRO A 404 -18.37 18.05 -2.67
C PRO A 404 -19.23 19.25 -2.26
N GLU A 405 -20.12 19.03 -1.29
CA GLU A 405 -20.89 20.13 -0.70
C GLU A 405 -19.95 21.23 -0.19
N PRO A 406 -20.27 22.54 -0.37
CA PRO A 406 -19.39 23.64 0.02
C PRO A 406 -18.93 23.61 1.49
N VAL A 407 -19.75 23.05 2.37
CA VAL A 407 -19.43 22.86 3.80
C VAL A 407 -18.21 21.96 4.03
N LEU A 408 -17.90 21.07 3.08
CA LEU A 408 -16.74 20.17 3.14
C LEU A 408 -15.47 20.77 2.53
N ALA A 409 -15.54 21.97 1.93
CA ALA A 409 -14.37 22.60 1.33
C ALA A 409 -13.22 22.84 2.33
N PRO A 410 -13.46 23.29 3.59
CA PRO A 410 -12.39 23.40 4.59
C PRO A 410 -11.76 22.04 4.94
N VAL A 411 -12.56 20.97 5.00
CA VAL A 411 -12.08 19.61 5.27
C VAL A 411 -11.13 19.18 4.16
N GLU A 412 -11.56 19.27 2.90
CA GLU A 412 -10.72 18.87 1.77
C GLU A 412 -9.45 19.72 1.63
N LYS A 413 -9.54 21.03 1.89
CA LYS A 413 -8.36 21.91 1.93
C LYS A 413 -7.39 21.50 3.04
N THR A 414 -7.88 21.17 4.23
CA THR A 414 -7.07 20.66 5.34
C THR A 414 -6.41 19.34 4.99
N LEU A 415 -7.15 18.38 4.40
CA LEU A 415 -6.59 17.12 3.93
C LEU A 415 -5.52 17.33 2.85
N THR A 416 -5.71 18.30 1.97
CA THR A 416 -4.72 18.62 0.93
C THR A 416 -3.47 19.26 1.54
N ALA A 417 -3.61 20.20 2.47
CA ALA A 417 -2.49 20.93 3.05
C ALA A 417 -1.70 20.11 4.10
N SER A 418 -2.39 19.46 5.03
CA SER A 418 -1.78 18.61 6.07
C SER A 418 -1.48 17.22 5.55
N GLY A 419 -2.47 16.58 4.93
CA GLY A 419 -2.37 15.19 4.48
C GLY A 419 -1.37 14.98 3.35
N SER A 420 -1.08 15.98 2.50
CA SER A 420 -0.06 15.81 1.45
C SER A 420 1.35 15.67 2.00
N ARG A 421 1.63 16.27 3.16
CA ARG A 421 2.92 16.17 3.86
C ARG A 421 3.05 14.86 4.63
N SER A 422 1.97 14.36 5.21
CA SER A 422 2.00 13.13 6.03
C SER A 422 1.69 11.85 5.25
N ALA A 423 1.03 11.91 4.10
CA ALA A 423 0.71 10.73 3.30
C ALA A 423 1.94 9.87 2.94
N PRO A 424 3.10 10.44 2.52
CA PRO A 424 4.31 9.64 2.30
C PRO A 424 4.79 8.91 3.56
N THR A 425 4.72 9.55 4.73
CA THR A 425 5.07 8.93 6.01
C THR A 425 4.16 7.75 6.33
N VAL A 426 2.84 7.90 6.10
CA VAL A 426 1.85 6.83 6.28
C VAL A 426 2.12 5.65 5.33
N GLU A 427 2.39 5.91 4.05
CA GLU A 427 2.72 4.87 3.07
C GLU A 427 4.04 4.17 3.41
N LEU A 428 5.05 4.93 3.81
CA LEU A 428 6.37 4.41 4.18
C LEU A 428 6.28 3.52 5.42
N MET A 429 5.57 3.95 6.47
CA MET A 429 5.38 3.14 7.67
C MET A 429 4.64 1.83 7.35
N ASP A 430 3.54 1.87 6.58
CA ASP A 430 2.82 0.65 6.17
C ASP A 430 3.75 -0.29 5.37
N ALA A 431 4.57 0.26 4.48
CA ALA A 431 5.53 -0.52 3.69
C ALA A 431 6.63 -1.15 4.55
N ILE A 432 7.26 -0.39 5.46
CA ILE A 432 8.31 -0.88 6.35
C ILE A 432 7.79 -2.00 7.24
N LEU A 433 6.62 -1.81 7.88
CA LEU A 433 6.05 -2.81 8.79
C LEU A 433 5.64 -4.08 8.05
N ARG A 434 5.07 -3.99 6.84
CA ARG A 434 4.76 -5.18 6.03
C ARG A 434 6.02 -5.90 5.57
N ARG A 435 7.07 -5.17 5.17
CA ARG A 435 8.34 -5.79 4.76
C ARG A 435 9.07 -6.46 5.92
N LEU A 436 9.03 -5.86 7.11
CA LEU A 436 9.45 -6.52 8.35
C LEU A 436 8.68 -7.84 8.55
N ALA A 437 7.36 -7.83 8.40
CA ALA A 437 6.54 -9.03 8.51
C ALA A 437 6.92 -10.11 7.48
N ALA A 438 7.13 -9.73 6.22
CA ALA A 438 7.54 -10.65 5.16
C ALA A 438 8.93 -11.25 5.45
N ARG A 439 9.87 -10.45 5.97
CA ARG A 439 11.21 -10.90 6.37
C ARG A 439 11.17 -11.87 7.54
N GLN A 440 10.49 -11.52 8.63
CA GLN A 440 10.38 -12.41 9.81
C GLN A 440 9.73 -13.73 9.43
N SER A 441 8.68 -13.68 8.61
CA SER A 441 7.99 -14.88 8.10
C SER A 441 8.91 -15.77 7.27
N THR A 442 9.70 -15.18 6.36
CA THR A 442 10.66 -15.91 5.53
C THR A 442 11.78 -16.54 6.37
N ALA A 443 12.25 -15.79 7.38
CA ALA A 443 13.27 -16.24 8.32
C ALA A 443 12.75 -17.21 9.40
N ARG A 444 11.43 -17.44 9.46
CA ARG A 444 10.75 -18.21 10.52
C ARG A 444 11.08 -17.69 11.92
N GLN A 445 11.12 -16.37 12.06
CA GLN A 445 11.32 -15.67 13.32
C GLN A 445 10.00 -15.09 13.82
N ASN A 446 9.88 -14.91 15.13
CA ASN A 446 8.72 -14.26 15.73
C ASN A 446 8.69 -12.77 15.34
N MET A 447 7.49 -12.24 15.20
CA MET A 447 7.32 -10.79 15.07
C MET A 447 7.71 -10.11 16.38
N PRO A 448 8.34 -8.92 16.33
CA PRO A 448 8.62 -8.16 17.53
C PRO A 448 7.33 -7.72 18.22
N HIS A 449 7.30 -7.77 19.55
CA HIS A 449 6.18 -7.27 20.34
C HIS A 449 6.25 -5.74 20.39
N VAL A 450 5.64 -5.06 19.41
CA VAL A 450 5.63 -3.60 19.34
C VAL A 450 4.57 -3.05 20.28
N ALA A 451 4.98 -2.25 21.26
CA ALA A 451 4.09 -1.51 22.15
C ALA A 451 3.68 -0.17 21.53
N ALA A 452 4.64 0.54 20.92
CA ALA A 452 4.42 1.84 20.31
C ALA A 452 5.32 2.07 19.09
N VAL A 453 4.90 2.98 18.23
CA VAL A 453 5.70 3.51 17.12
C VAL A 453 5.79 5.01 17.26
N GLU A 454 7.01 5.52 17.25
CA GLU A 454 7.30 6.95 17.26
C GLU A 454 7.75 7.35 15.85
N LEU A 455 7.07 8.34 15.28
CA LEU A 455 7.39 8.91 13.98
C LEU A 455 8.14 10.22 14.20
N ILE A 456 9.44 10.17 13.96
CA ILE A 456 10.35 11.32 14.08
C ILE A 456 10.65 11.90 12.70
N ALA A 457 11.19 13.12 12.63
CA ALA A 457 11.53 13.76 11.36
C ALA A 457 12.46 12.91 10.45
N GLY A 458 13.32 12.07 11.05
CA GLY A 458 14.30 11.25 10.35
C GLY A 458 13.88 9.81 10.05
N GLY A 459 12.72 9.34 10.53
CA GLY A 459 12.35 7.93 10.40
C GLY A 459 11.24 7.50 11.35
N LEU A 460 11.17 6.20 11.58
CA LEU A 460 10.29 5.62 12.59
C LEU A 460 11.10 4.81 13.60
N VAL A 461 10.67 4.84 14.86
CA VAL A 461 11.26 4.09 15.96
C VAL A 461 10.21 3.13 16.50
N LEU A 462 10.53 1.84 16.51
CA LEU A 462 9.72 0.83 17.19
C LEU A 462 10.11 0.79 18.66
N HIS A 463 9.13 0.90 19.54
CA HIS A 463 9.26 0.66 20.98
C HIS A 463 8.65 -0.70 21.29
N LEU A 464 9.47 -1.64 21.75
CA LEU A 464 9.07 -3.02 22.02
C LEU A 464 8.61 -3.20 23.47
N SER A 465 7.67 -4.10 23.72
CA SER A 465 7.32 -4.57 25.06
C SER A 465 8.20 -5.74 25.53
N GLN A 466 8.96 -6.36 24.62
CA GLN A 466 9.94 -7.40 24.92
C GLN A 466 11.23 -7.22 24.12
N ALA A 467 12.36 -7.47 24.77
CA ALA A 467 13.68 -7.31 24.17
C ALA A 467 13.89 -8.32 23.02
N GLN A 468 14.14 -7.81 21.82
CA GLN A 468 14.35 -8.62 20.63
C GLN A 468 15.35 -7.94 19.69
N ASP A 469 16.22 -8.73 19.07
CA ASP A 469 17.15 -8.25 18.06
C ASP A 469 16.50 -8.13 16.69
N LEU A 470 16.59 -6.95 16.06
CA LEU A 470 16.22 -6.75 14.66
C LEU A 470 17.48 -6.57 13.80
N PRO A 471 17.62 -7.34 12.71
CA PRO A 471 18.79 -7.22 11.85
C PRO A 471 18.79 -5.90 11.07
N ALA A 472 19.93 -5.53 10.49
CA ALA A 472 20.04 -4.40 9.56
C ALA A 472 18.89 -4.45 8.52
N PRO A 473 18.27 -3.30 8.19
CA PRO A 473 18.73 -1.92 8.44
C PRO A 473 18.28 -1.30 9.77
N TRP A 474 17.67 -2.08 10.68
CA TRP A 474 17.21 -1.58 11.97
C TRP A 474 18.39 -1.22 12.89
N GLN A 475 18.31 -0.05 13.51
CA GLN A 475 19.32 0.48 14.42
C GLN A 475 18.81 0.39 15.86
N GLY A 476 19.33 -0.55 16.63
CA GLY A 476 18.87 -0.88 17.97
C GLY A 476 19.53 -0.07 19.09
N SER A 477 18.81 0.11 20.19
CA SER A 477 19.37 0.51 21.49
C SER A 477 20.04 -0.67 22.21
N GLU A 478 20.89 -0.38 23.20
CA GLU A 478 21.58 -1.40 24.01
C GLU A 478 20.62 -2.33 24.77
N ASP A 479 19.48 -1.80 25.21
CA ASP A 479 18.42 -2.55 25.90
C ASP A 479 17.64 -3.50 24.97
N ARG A 480 17.84 -3.41 23.64
CA ARG A 480 17.11 -4.14 22.58
C ARG A 480 15.60 -3.91 22.59
N MET A 481 15.16 -2.80 23.20
CA MET A 481 13.76 -2.41 23.30
C MET A 481 13.37 -1.34 22.28
N ARG A 482 14.35 -0.65 21.66
CA ARG A 482 14.09 0.40 20.66
C ARG A 482 14.85 0.15 19.37
N TRP A 483 14.17 0.30 18.25
CA TRP A 483 14.73 0.06 16.92
C TRP A 483 14.31 1.14 15.93
N GLY A 484 15.27 1.94 15.48
CA GLY A 484 15.07 3.00 14.48
C GLY A 484 15.23 2.49 13.05
N CYS A 485 14.41 3.03 12.15
CA CYS A 485 14.52 2.84 10.72
C CYS A 485 14.41 4.20 10.00
N PRO A 486 15.42 4.62 9.22
CA PRO A 486 15.44 5.96 8.62
C PRO A 486 14.45 6.07 7.44
N THR A 487 13.99 7.29 7.15
CA THR A 487 13.04 7.54 6.04
C THR A 487 13.60 7.19 4.66
N GLY A 488 14.92 7.34 4.47
CA GLY A 488 15.61 7.05 3.21
C GLY A 488 16.13 5.61 3.08
N VAL A 489 15.67 4.69 3.92
CA VAL A 489 16.09 3.28 3.86
C VAL A 489 15.71 2.66 2.51
N ASP A 490 16.59 1.84 1.95
CA ASP A 490 16.18 0.95 0.87
C ASP A 490 15.22 -0.10 1.43
N LEU A 491 13.97 -0.03 0.97
CA LEU A 491 12.93 -0.92 1.45
C LEU A 491 13.24 -2.41 1.19
N ASP A 492 14.04 -2.73 0.18
CA ASP A 492 14.45 -4.11 -0.08
C ASP A 492 15.42 -4.65 0.99
N GLU A 493 16.18 -3.76 1.66
CA GLU A 493 16.98 -4.13 2.83
C GLU A 493 16.10 -4.45 4.05
N VAL A 494 14.96 -3.77 4.22
CA VAL A 494 14.01 -4.04 5.32
C VAL A 494 13.44 -5.46 5.18
N GLY A 495 13.04 -5.85 3.97
CA GLY A 495 12.47 -7.15 3.66
C GLY A 495 11.80 -7.19 2.29
N PRO A 496 11.48 -8.36 1.74
CA PRO A 496 10.93 -8.48 0.39
C PRO A 496 9.56 -7.83 0.25
N HIS A 497 9.27 -7.28 -0.93
CA HIS A 497 7.92 -6.79 -1.25
C HIS A 497 6.97 -7.94 -1.58
N GLU A 498 6.05 -8.21 -0.65
CA GLU A 498 4.97 -9.18 -0.84
C GLU A 498 3.62 -8.42 -0.91
N PRO A 499 2.97 -8.30 -2.09
CA PRO A 499 1.76 -7.47 -2.26
C PRO A 499 0.58 -7.84 -1.35
N ASP A 500 0.46 -9.14 -1.04
CA ASP A 500 -0.61 -9.70 -0.21
C ASP A 500 -0.19 -9.86 1.26
N GLN A 501 0.96 -9.32 1.69
CA GLN A 501 1.44 -9.42 3.07
C GLN A 501 0.46 -8.71 4.03
N PRO A 502 -0.14 -9.41 5.01
CA PRO A 502 -1.01 -8.78 6.00
C PRO A 502 -0.26 -7.74 6.82
N ALA A 503 -0.99 -6.74 7.33
CA ALA A 503 -0.40 -5.78 8.25
C ALA A 503 -0.13 -6.48 9.59
N PRO A 504 1.11 -6.45 10.11
CA PRO A 504 1.40 -7.13 11.38
C PRO A 504 0.70 -6.48 12.57
N TYR A 505 0.57 -5.14 12.59
CA TYR A 505 -0.01 -4.35 13.69
C TYR A 505 -1.23 -3.55 13.20
N PRO A 506 -2.39 -4.18 13.01
CA PRO A 506 -3.54 -3.55 12.38
C PRO A 506 -4.28 -2.55 13.31
N LEU A 507 -4.06 -2.62 14.63
CA LEU A 507 -4.61 -1.71 15.64
C LEU A 507 -3.60 -0.65 16.12
N LEU A 508 -2.65 -0.27 15.26
CA LEU A 508 -1.77 0.86 15.51
C LEU A 508 -2.52 2.18 15.27
N VAL A 509 -2.59 3.05 16.28
CA VAL A 509 -3.35 4.32 16.26
C VAL A 509 -2.58 5.43 16.93
N THR A 510 -2.74 6.66 16.44
CA THR A 510 -2.07 7.85 16.96
C THR A 510 -2.69 8.29 18.27
N ILE A 511 -1.87 8.49 19.29
CA ILE A 511 -2.30 8.98 20.61
C ILE A 511 -1.98 10.45 20.86
N GLY A 512 -1.05 11.02 20.09
CA GLY A 512 -0.62 12.40 20.28
C GLY A 512 0.67 12.69 19.53
N ALA A 513 1.16 13.91 19.74
CA ALA A 513 2.51 14.31 19.36
C ALA A 513 3.28 14.68 20.63
N SER A 514 4.59 14.43 20.64
CA SER A 514 5.49 14.90 21.69
C SER A 514 5.65 16.42 21.61
N ASP A 515 6.30 17.03 22.60
CA ASP A 515 6.65 18.46 22.55
C ASP A 515 7.66 18.79 21.43
N ASN A 516 8.26 17.78 20.79
CA ASN A 516 9.12 17.91 19.60
C ASN A 516 8.36 17.69 18.28
N ASP A 517 7.03 17.63 18.31
CA ASP A 517 6.15 17.29 17.18
C ASP A 517 6.33 15.85 16.62
N ASP A 518 6.99 14.96 17.35
CA ASP A 518 7.09 13.55 16.96
C ASP A 518 5.74 12.86 17.23
N ALA A 519 5.16 12.22 16.21
CA ALA A 519 3.86 11.56 16.36
C ALA A 519 4.02 10.20 17.04
N TRP A 520 3.21 9.94 18.06
CA TRP A 520 3.22 8.69 18.82
C TRP A 520 2.00 7.86 18.50
N LEU A 521 2.22 6.60 18.13
CA LEU A 521 1.19 5.61 17.90
C LEU A 521 1.30 4.47 18.90
N LEU A 522 0.18 4.04 19.48
CA LEU A 522 0.10 2.85 20.33
C LEU A 522 -0.42 1.66 19.55
N ASN A 523 0.16 0.49 19.81
CA ASN A 523 -0.38 -0.77 19.34
C ASN A 523 -1.43 -1.28 20.33
N CYS A 524 -2.70 -0.96 20.09
CA CYS A 524 -3.78 -1.34 20.99
C CYS A 524 -3.97 -2.86 21.11
N GLU A 525 -3.50 -3.65 20.14
CA GLU A 525 -3.63 -5.12 20.18
C GLU A 525 -2.72 -5.76 21.24
N ASP A 526 -1.53 -5.19 21.50
CA ASP A 526 -0.60 -5.71 22.52
C ASP A 526 -0.96 -5.22 23.93
N LEU A 527 -1.58 -4.03 24.04
CA LEU A 527 -1.95 -3.40 25.31
C LEU A 527 -3.22 -3.97 25.95
N ALA A 528 -3.96 -4.83 25.24
CA ALA A 528 -5.19 -5.53 25.67
C ALA A 528 -6.39 -4.64 26.05
N ALA A 529 -6.24 -3.72 26.99
CA ALA A 529 -7.26 -2.79 27.43
C ALA A 529 -6.70 -1.37 27.60
N ILE A 530 -7.48 -0.37 27.18
CA ILE A 530 -7.15 1.05 27.28
C ILE A 530 -8.32 1.77 27.94
N THR A 531 -8.06 2.52 29.00
CA THR A 531 -9.04 3.35 29.68
C THR A 531 -8.72 4.81 29.42
N ILE A 532 -9.66 5.54 28.83
CA ILE A 532 -9.54 6.98 28.55
C ILE A 532 -10.23 7.73 29.71
N THR A 533 -9.43 8.43 30.52
CA THR A 533 -9.87 9.19 31.71
C THR A 533 -9.65 10.69 31.52
N GLY A 534 -10.00 11.49 32.54
CA GLY A 534 -9.77 12.93 32.54
C GLY A 534 -11.01 13.72 32.12
N ASP A 535 -10.83 14.71 31.23
CA ASP A 535 -11.94 15.53 30.73
C ASP A 535 -12.88 14.69 29.84
N PRO A 536 -14.18 14.61 30.16
CA PRO A 536 -15.10 13.73 29.43
C PRO A 536 -15.36 14.17 28.00
N THR A 537 -15.28 15.47 27.69
CA THR A 537 -15.48 15.98 26.33
C THR A 537 -14.29 15.59 25.48
N TYR A 538 -13.08 15.92 25.92
CA TYR A 538 -11.86 15.58 25.18
C TYR A 538 -11.63 14.07 25.14
N GLY A 539 -12.01 13.31 26.17
CA GLY A 539 -11.98 11.85 26.15
C GLY A 539 -12.89 11.24 25.08
N GLN A 540 -14.11 11.77 24.93
CA GLN A 540 -15.00 11.36 23.84
C GLN A 540 -14.45 11.77 22.46
N ASP A 541 -13.92 12.98 22.32
CA ASP A 541 -13.30 13.47 21.09
C ASP A 541 -12.11 12.60 20.68
N PHE A 542 -11.28 12.22 21.66
CA PHE A 542 -10.14 11.34 21.46
C PHE A 542 -10.59 9.93 21.03
N ALA A 543 -11.60 9.35 21.67
CA ALA A 543 -12.16 8.07 21.26
C ALA A 543 -12.73 8.11 19.82
N ARG A 544 -13.40 9.20 19.45
CA ARG A 544 -13.87 9.44 18.07
C ARG A 544 -12.71 9.53 17.09
N TYR A 545 -11.62 10.19 17.47
CA TYR A 545 -10.40 10.27 16.67
C TYR A 545 -9.80 8.87 16.43
N LEU A 546 -9.64 8.04 17.47
CA LEU A 546 -9.12 6.67 17.34
C LEU A 546 -9.97 5.83 16.38
N ALA A 547 -11.30 5.90 16.50
CA ALA A 547 -12.21 5.20 15.60
C ALA A 547 -12.09 5.71 14.14
N ALA A 548 -11.96 7.02 13.94
CA ALA A 548 -11.79 7.63 12.62
C ALA A 548 -10.47 7.18 11.96
N GLU A 549 -9.40 7.08 12.74
CA GLU A 549 -8.10 6.62 12.26
C GLU A 549 -8.14 5.16 11.81
N LEU A 550 -8.70 4.26 12.63
CA LEU A 550 -8.90 2.85 12.26
C LEU A 550 -9.79 2.66 11.02
N ALA A 551 -10.76 3.58 10.81
CA ALA A 551 -11.58 3.59 9.61
C ALA A 551 -10.78 3.90 8.33
N CYS A 552 -9.70 4.68 8.46
CA CYS A 552 -8.95 5.23 7.33
C CYS A 552 -7.57 4.58 7.11
N ASN A 553 -6.95 4.02 8.16
CA ASN A 553 -5.57 3.54 8.11
C ASN A 553 -5.37 2.42 7.07
N PRO A 554 -4.26 2.44 6.31
CA PRO A 554 -3.92 1.38 5.35
C PRO A 554 -3.72 0.02 6.01
N TRP A 555 -3.13 -0.03 7.21
CA TRP A 555 -2.86 -1.25 7.97
C TRP A 555 -4.10 -1.83 8.65
N SER A 556 -5.12 -1.03 8.95
CA SER A 556 -6.34 -1.48 9.65
C SER A 556 -7.37 -2.16 8.73
N ARG A 557 -6.94 -2.82 7.65
CA ARG A 557 -7.85 -3.36 6.62
C ARG A 557 -8.74 -4.50 7.11
N GLU A 558 -8.21 -5.35 7.98
CA GLU A 558 -8.88 -6.53 8.52
C GLU A 558 -9.28 -6.34 9.99
N VAL A 559 -9.68 -5.10 10.32
CA VAL A 559 -10.12 -4.71 11.66
C VAL A 559 -11.64 -4.58 11.69
N THR A 560 -12.24 -5.09 12.76
CA THR A 560 -13.60 -4.72 13.18
C THR A 560 -13.52 -3.81 14.39
N VAL A 561 -14.15 -2.65 14.32
CA VAL A 561 -14.31 -1.71 15.44
C VAL A 561 -15.79 -1.64 15.79
N ASP A 562 -16.15 -2.14 16.96
CA ASP A 562 -17.50 -2.04 17.50
C ASP A 562 -17.56 -0.89 18.50
N CYS A 563 -18.26 0.18 18.15
CA CYS A 563 -18.48 1.33 19.02
C CYS A 563 -19.87 1.24 19.66
N VAL A 564 -19.94 1.17 20.99
CA VAL A 564 -21.19 1.04 21.74
C VAL A 564 -21.47 2.35 22.47
N GLY A 565 -22.51 3.08 22.04
CA GLY A 565 -22.90 4.36 22.64
C GLY A 565 -21.94 5.52 22.41
N ILE A 566 -20.85 5.32 21.64
CA ILE A 566 -19.84 6.34 21.33
C ILE A 566 -19.47 6.29 19.83
N ALA A 567 -18.95 7.39 19.28
CA ALA A 567 -18.42 7.49 17.92
C ALA A 567 -19.40 7.07 16.80
N ALA A 568 -20.69 7.33 17.00
CA ALA A 568 -21.76 7.01 16.03
C ALA A 568 -21.52 7.67 14.67
N GLU A 569 -20.99 8.88 14.66
CA GLU A 569 -20.70 9.68 13.47
C GLU A 569 -19.60 9.08 12.59
N ILE A 570 -18.79 8.16 13.12
CA ILE A 570 -17.65 7.57 12.40
C ILE A 570 -18.10 6.37 11.55
N ALA A 571 -19.14 5.65 11.97
CA ALA A 571 -19.59 4.43 11.27
C ALA A 571 -19.86 4.63 9.76
N PRO A 572 -20.48 5.75 9.29
CA PRO A 572 -20.65 6.01 7.87
C PRO A 572 -19.35 6.19 7.07
N MET A 573 -18.23 6.54 7.72
CA MET A 573 -16.94 6.71 7.03
C MET A 573 -16.48 5.39 6.39
N ASN A 574 -16.66 4.28 7.12
CA ASN A 574 -16.29 2.94 6.70
C ASN A 574 -17.10 1.85 7.43
N SER A 575 -18.36 1.65 7.01
CA SER A 575 -19.30 0.73 7.66
C SER A 575 -18.92 -0.75 7.60
N GLN A 576 -17.94 -1.12 6.77
CA GLN A 576 -17.40 -2.49 6.75
C GLN A 576 -16.46 -2.75 7.93
N ARG A 577 -15.83 -1.71 8.46
CA ARG A 577 -14.87 -1.79 9.57
C ARG A 577 -15.46 -1.29 10.88
N VAL A 578 -16.10 -0.12 10.86
CA VAL A 578 -16.64 0.54 12.05
C VAL A 578 -18.14 0.30 12.11
N ARG A 579 -18.59 -0.28 13.22
CA ARG A 579 -20.00 -0.59 13.49
C ARG A 579 -20.42 0.16 14.72
N TYR A 580 -21.54 0.88 14.62
CA TYR A 580 -22.14 1.53 15.77
C TYR A 580 -23.27 0.69 16.34
N HIS A 581 -23.29 0.56 17.65
CA HIS A 581 -24.31 -0.11 18.42
C HIS A 581 -24.84 0.85 19.48
N TYR A 582 -26.15 0.83 19.70
CA TYR A 582 -26.77 1.67 20.73
C TYR A 582 -26.31 1.23 22.13
N GLY A 583 -26.26 2.20 23.06
CA GLY A 583 -25.95 1.92 24.47
C GLY A 583 -26.85 0.82 25.06
N GLY A 584 -26.23 -0.11 25.78
CA GLY A 584 -26.90 -1.29 26.34
C GLY A 584 -26.83 -2.57 25.50
N SER A 585 -26.19 -2.54 24.33
CA SER A 585 -25.87 -3.75 23.55
C SER A 585 -24.77 -4.55 24.25
N ASP A 586 -25.04 -5.78 24.70
CA ASP A 586 -24.02 -6.64 25.32
C ASP A 586 -23.24 -7.42 24.26
N LEU A 587 -22.29 -6.75 23.60
CA LEU A 587 -21.36 -7.38 22.67
C LEU A 587 -20.19 -8.07 23.37
N ALA A 588 -19.99 -7.85 24.66
CA ALA A 588 -18.84 -8.39 25.38
C ALA A 588 -18.81 -9.93 25.33
N ALA A 589 -19.97 -10.59 25.37
CA ALA A 589 -20.06 -12.04 25.25
C ALA A 589 -19.65 -12.59 23.87
N GLU A 590 -20.01 -11.87 22.79
CA GLU A 590 -19.59 -12.22 21.42
C GLU A 590 -18.09 -12.04 21.26
N VAL A 591 -17.58 -10.88 21.68
CA VAL A 591 -16.14 -10.55 21.63
C VAL A 591 -15.32 -11.52 22.48
N LEU A 592 -15.82 -11.90 23.66
CA LEU A 592 -15.22 -12.91 24.52
C LEU A 592 -15.11 -14.27 23.81
N THR A 593 -16.16 -14.68 23.11
CA THR A 593 -16.18 -15.96 22.37
C THR A 593 -15.12 -15.96 21.26
N ASP A 594 -15.02 -14.87 20.50
CA ASP A 594 -14.01 -14.71 19.45
C ASP A 594 -12.58 -14.68 20.01
N ALA A 595 -12.37 -14.02 21.15
CA ALA A 595 -11.08 -13.96 21.83
C ALA A 595 -10.63 -15.35 22.31
N VAL A 596 -11.52 -16.12 22.94
CA VAL A 596 -11.23 -17.51 23.36
C VAL A 596 -10.90 -18.39 22.15
N ALA A 597 -11.70 -18.31 21.09
CA ALA A 597 -11.43 -19.06 19.86
C ALA A 597 -10.06 -18.70 19.27
N THR A 598 -9.66 -17.43 19.33
CA THR A 598 -8.36 -16.97 18.84
C THR A 598 -7.22 -17.53 19.69
N ILE A 599 -7.34 -17.53 21.03
CA ILE A 599 -6.37 -18.11 21.97
C ILE A 599 -6.14 -19.59 21.64
N ASP A 600 -7.21 -20.37 21.46
CA ASP A 600 -7.12 -21.81 21.15
C ASP A 600 -6.38 -22.05 19.84
N ARG A 601 -6.66 -21.23 18.80
CA ARG A 601 -5.99 -21.34 17.50
C ARG A 601 -4.49 -21.02 17.60
N VAL A 602 -4.09 -19.95 18.28
CA VAL A 602 -2.66 -19.62 18.42
C VAL A 602 -1.93 -20.61 19.31
N ALA A 603 -2.60 -21.15 20.34
CA ALA A 603 -2.05 -22.20 21.20
C ALA A 603 -1.75 -23.48 20.39
N ALA A 604 -2.64 -23.88 19.47
CA ALA A 604 -2.41 -25.02 18.58
C ALA A 604 -1.23 -24.83 17.62
N LEU A 605 -0.89 -23.58 17.27
CA LEU A 605 0.23 -23.23 16.40
C LEU A 605 1.54 -22.99 17.16
N GLY A 606 1.49 -22.74 18.46
CA GLY A 606 2.66 -22.42 19.27
C GLY A 606 3.25 -21.02 19.03
N HIS A 607 2.45 -20.10 18.48
CA HIS A 607 2.85 -18.72 18.20
C HIS A 607 1.91 -17.72 18.88
N ASP A 608 2.17 -16.42 18.74
CA ASP A 608 1.24 -15.33 19.06
C ASP A 608 0.42 -14.93 17.83
N VAL A 609 -0.55 -14.03 18.00
CA VAL A 609 -1.41 -13.58 16.90
C VAL A 609 -0.59 -12.83 15.84
N THR A 610 0.31 -11.94 16.25
CA THR A 610 1.09 -11.10 15.34
C THR A 610 1.99 -11.93 14.42
N THR A 611 2.67 -12.93 14.97
CA THR A 611 3.51 -13.87 14.21
C THR A 611 2.65 -14.77 13.33
N ALA A 612 1.54 -15.32 13.86
CA ALA A 612 0.64 -16.16 13.07
C ALA A 612 0.02 -15.40 11.89
N ARG A 613 -0.33 -14.12 12.10
CA ARG A 613 -0.82 -13.21 11.05
C ARG A 613 0.24 -12.91 10.02
N ALA A 614 1.44 -12.52 10.45
CA ALA A 614 2.55 -12.18 9.55
C ALA A 614 2.91 -13.38 8.65
N ALA A 615 3.07 -14.56 9.25
CA ALA A 615 3.42 -15.78 8.54
C ALA A 615 2.23 -16.48 7.86
N GLN A 616 1.01 -15.94 8.00
CA GLN A 616 -0.24 -16.50 7.49
C GLN A 616 -0.39 -17.99 7.85
N LEU A 617 -0.17 -18.31 9.12
CA LEU A 617 -0.28 -19.67 9.64
C LEU A 617 -1.74 -20.11 9.78
N GLY A 618 -2.01 -21.38 9.53
CA GLY A 618 -3.35 -21.95 9.57
C GLY A 618 -4.15 -21.76 8.27
N ASP A 619 -5.41 -22.19 8.27
CA ASP A 619 -6.30 -22.11 7.11
C ASP A 619 -7.14 -20.82 7.08
N ASP A 620 -7.27 -20.14 8.23
CA ASP A 620 -8.09 -18.94 8.42
C ASP A 620 -7.22 -17.69 8.56
N THR A 621 -7.86 -16.51 8.41
CA THR A 621 -7.21 -15.22 8.68
C THR A 621 -7.16 -14.91 10.18
N TRP A 622 -6.36 -13.88 10.50
CA TRP A 622 -6.14 -13.36 11.86
C TRP A 622 -6.65 -11.91 11.98
N PRO A 623 -7.97 -11.68 11.85
CA PRO A 623 -8.54 -10.35 11.99
C PRO A 623 -8.38 -9.85 13.41
N SER A 624 -8.36 -8.52 13.58
CA SER A 624 -8.33 -7.89 14.90
C SER A 624 -9.66 -7.23 15.22
N ARG A 625 -10.01 -7.22 16.50
CA ARG A 625 -11.24 -6.61 17.00
C ARG A 625 -10.91 -5.54 18.03
N LEU A 626 -11.59 -4.40 17.93
CA LEU A 626 -11.59 -3.37 18.95
C LEU A 626 -13.03 -3.13 19.41
N LEU A 627 -13.27 -3.28 20.70
CA LEU A 627 -14.55 -2.94 21.34
C LEU A 627 -14.39 -1.62 22.07
N MET A 628 -15.08 -0.58 21.61
CA MET A 628 -15.08 0.76 22.22
C MET A 628 -16.41 1.00 22.91
N VAL A 629 -16.38 1.27 24.22
CA VAL A 629 -17.59 1.38 25.05
C VAL A 629 -17.43 2.55 26.04
N ASP A 630 -18.55 3.19 26.38
CA ASP A 630 -18.61 4.09 27.53
C ASP A 630 -18.52 3.28 28.83
N ALA A 631 -17.63 3.67 29.73
CA ALA A 631 -17.41 3.02 31.01
C ALA A 631 -18.70 2.94 31.86
N ALA A 632 -19.56 3.96 31.80
CA ALA A 632 -20.74 4.12 32.66
C ALA A 632 -21.85 3.06 32.48
N GLY A 633 -21.70 2.13 31.52
CA GLY A 633 -22.68 1.06 31.24
C GLY A 633 -22.10 -0.34 31.16
N THR A 634 -20.88 -0.58 31.63
CA THR A 634 -20.09 -1.79 31.31
C THR A 634 -20.00 -2.82 32.44
N GLU A 635 -20.80 -2.71 33.51
CA GLU A 635 -20.81 -3.63 34.66
C GLU A 635 -21.50 -4.98 34.37
N THR A 636 -21.16 -5.62 33.25
CA THR A 636 -21.65 -6.96 32.93
C THR A 636 -20.62 -8.04 33.30
N PRO A 637 -21.05 -9.25 33.71
CA PRO A 637 -20.13 -10.37 33.95
C PRO A 637 -19.29 -10.72 32.72
N ALA A 638 -19.87 -10.61 31.51
CA ALA A 638 -19.18 -10.87 30.26
C ALA A 638 -18.06 -9.86 30.02
N MET A 639 -18.28 -8.57 30.28
CA MET A 639 -17.23 -7.55 30.17
C MET A 639 -16.10 -7.79 31.17
N ALA A 640 -16.43 -8.10 32.43
CA ALA A 640 -15.40 -8.40 33.43
C ALA A 640 -14.59 -9.68 33.11
N GLN A 641 -15.20 -10.66 32.45
CA GLN A 641 -14.50 -11.83 31.94
C GLN A 641 -13.62 -11.48 30.73
N LEU A 642 -14.13 -10.67 29.79
CA LEU A 642 -13.38 -10.22 28.62
C LEU A 642 -12.14 -9.43 29.03
N LEU A 643 -12.29 -8.43 29.90
CA LEU A 643 -11.18 -7.61 30.40
C LEU A 643 -10.09 -8.46 31.07
N ARG A 644 -10.47 -9.44 31.90
CA ARG A 644 -9.51 -10.37 32.49
C ARG A 644 -8.84 -11.27 31.44
N LEU A 645 -9.61 -11.78 30.48
CA LEU A 645 -9.08 -12.67 29.44
C LEU A 645 -8.03 -11.96 28.59
N VAL A 646 -8.30 -10.72 28.16
CA VAL A 646 -7.35 -9.96 27.32
C VAL A 646 -6.09 -9.58 28.10
N ASP A 647 -6.21 -9.26 29.39
CA ASP A 647 -5.07 -8.94 30.27
C ASP A 647 -4.18 -10.17 30.57
N GLU A 648 -4.77 -11.33 30.81
CA GLU A 648 -4.03 -12.57 31.09
C GLU A 648 -3.35 -13.17 29.84
N HIS A 649 -3.75 -12.76 28.63
CA HIS A 649 -3.31 -13.35 27.36
C HIS A 649 -2.83 -12.29 26.34
N PRO A 650 -1.85 -11.43 26.69
CA PRO A 650 -1.36 -10.36 25.82
C PRO A 650 -0.84 -10.94 24.49
N GLY A 651 -1.21 -10.30 23.38
CA GLY A 651 -0.84 -10.74 22.02
C GLY A 651 -1.49 -12.04 21.54
N ARG A 652 -2.40 -12.67 22.30
CA ARG A 652 -3.04 -13.95 21.94
C ARG A 652 -4.53 -13.86 21.60
N THR A 653 -5.18 -12.74 21.91
CA THR A 653 -6.64 -12.57 21.75
C THR A 653 -7.05 -11.89 20.45
N ALA A 654 -6.13 -11.21 19.76
CA ALA A 654 -6.40 -10.29 18.64
C ALA A 654 -7.45 -9.20 18.99
N THR A 655 -7.66 -8.94 20.28
CA THR A 655 -8.79 -8.16 20.79
C THR A 655 -8.29 -7.07 21.71
N CYS A 656 -8.75 -5.84 21.47
CA CYS A 656 -8.55 -4.70 22.35
C CYS A 656 -9.90 -4.17 22.88
N VAL A 657 -9.95 -3.78 24.15
CA VAL A 657 -11.10 -3.06 24.74
C VAL A 657 -10.69 -1.63 25.06
N VAL A 658 -11.42 -0.65 24.53
CA VAL A 658 -11.27 0.77 24.86
C VAL A 658 -12.47 1.22 25.69
N LEU A 659 -12.21 1.59 26.94
CA LEU A 659 -13.21 2.16 27.85
C LEU A 659 -13.06 3.68 27.87
N VAL A 660 -14.16 4.41 27.75
CA VAL A 660 -14.18 5.88 27.87
C VAL A 660 -14.89 6.27 29.16
N GLY A 661 -14.16 6.95 30.05
CA GLY A 661 -14.60 7.29 31.40
C GLY A 661 -13.97 6.39 32.46
N ASP A 662 -14.15 6.79 33.72
CA ASP A 662 -13.58 6.09 34.87
C ASP A 662 -14.31 4.78 35.16
N ARG A 663 -13.54 3.71 35.36
CA ARG A 663 -14.02 2.42 35.86
C ARG A 663 -13.00 1.82 36.82
N ALA A 664 -13.45 1.50 38.03
CA ALA A 664 -12.62 0.83 39.02
C ALA A 664 -12.14 -0.54 38.52
N GLU A 665 -10.89 -0.89 38.85
CA GLU A 665 -10.30 -2.21 38.58
C GLU A 665 -10.26 -2.60 37.09
N THR A 666 -10.05 -1.62 36.20
CA THR A 666 -9.79 -1.93 34.78
C THR A 666 -8.32 -2.29 34.58
N PRO A 667 -8.00 -3.49 34.04
CA PRO A 667 -6.63 -3.84 33.69
C PRO A 667 -6.12 -3.02 32.50
N GLY A 668 -4.80 -3.05 32.28
CA GLY A 668 -4.16 -2.42 31.13
C GLY A 668 -3.80 -0.96 31.33
N VAL A 669 -3.89 -0.20 30.24
CA VAL A 669 -3.30 1.13 30.10
C VAL A 669 -4.33 2.22 30.41
N VAL A 670 -3.95 3.20 31.24
CA VAL A 670 -4.75 4.42 31.45
C VAL A 670 -4.16 5.57 30.64
N VAL A 671 -5.02 6.23 29.88
CA VAL A 671 -4.73 7.41 29.07
C VAL A 671 -5.55 8.57 29.62
N ASP A 672 -4.89 9.49 30.31
CA ASP A 672 -5.54 10.66 30.90
C ASP A 672 -5.51 11.82 29.91
N VAL A 673 -6.69 12.29 29.51
CA VAL A 673 -6.89 13.37 28.55
C VAL A 673 -7.30 14.63 29.32
N THR A 674 -6.44 15.63 29.30
CA THR A 674 -6.69 16.89 30.00
C THR A 674 -7.60 17.82 29.20
N ALA A 675 -8.25 18.78 29.88
CA ALA A 675 -9.04 19.83 29.24
C ALA A 675 -8.21 20.79 28.35
N ALA A 676 -6.87 20.68 28.35
CA ALA A 676 -5.98 21.40 27.46
C ALA A 676 -5.62 20.60 26.20
N GLY A 677 -6.25 19.43 25.97
CA GLY A 677 -5.96 18.56 24.85
C GLY A 677 -4.61 17.82 24.95
N ARG A 678 -3.96 17.86 26.12
CA ARG A 678 -2.77 17.03 26.39
C ARG A 678 -3.18 15.66 26.86
N VAL A 679 -2.47 14.66 26.36
CA VAL A 679 -2.63 13.25 26.73
C VAL A 679 -1.44 12.85 27.57
N SER A 680 -1.69 12.27 28.74
CA SER A 680 -0.68 11.56 29.51
C SER A 680 -1.00 10.06 29.49
N GLY A 681 -0.01 9.27 29.10
CA GLY A 681 -0.15 7.82 28.94
C GLY A 681 0.96 7.07 29.67
N PRO A 682 0.88 5.73 29.74
CA PRO A 682 1.91 4.92 30.36
C PRO A 682 3.24 5.09 29.65
N HIS A 683 4.33 4.90 30.39
CA HIS A 683 5.66 4.82 29.81
C HIS A 683 5.73 3.61 28.85
N ALA A 684 5.68 3.86 27.55
CA ALA A 684 5.93 2.85 26.52
C ALA A 684 7.44 2.57 26.45
N GLY A 685 7.94 1.71 27.35
CA GLY A 685 9.30 1.18 27.30
C GLY A 685 10.40 2.07 27.89
N ARG A 686 10.34 2.40 29.18
CA ARG A 686 11.52 2.78 29.99
C ARG A 686 11.66 1.90 31.22
#